data_AF-A0A3D0P3F7-F1
#
_entry.id   AF-A0A3D0P3F7-F1
#
_cell.length_a   1.000
_cell.length_b   1.000
_cell.length_c   1.000
_cell.angle_alpha   90.00
_cell.angle_beta   90.00
_cell.angle_gamma   90.00
#
_symmetry.space_group_name_H-M   'P 1'
#
loop_
_entity.id
_entity.type
_entity.pdbx_description
1 polymer ?
#
loop_
_entity_poly.entity_id
_entity_poly.type
_entity_poly.pdbx_seq_one_letter_code
_entity_poly.pdbx_strand_id
1 'polypeptide(L)'
;TGRAQSGLASGLGSGQIGRIVAPQSGTPAPTYDAISTGTAANAYSIGPIPALSSASGGSRRVFRFTPNVASVPSNVGFSGVSATSVTVNWADNSSNETGFAVYIAEDLPLTRKRSYAPVELEPELEDLKETHSERSLPDDSGAALAGGFQTLPEFEQEPKVEKRFKEPELAGTADLEGFQFAAAVGEGVTSVPITGLKPNTTYSFRVVALTEGAVSQAAAGDQSTLAAGSVVAAVAGGNWSDPATWQSNVVPTINDNVEIPLGTTVVIDQTGLLANDIVIAGVLEFTSDQNASLAVSSLLVQSGAILRASVTGTNVYTLNVSGDLTNNGTLDLSNASNTAGVNLFFSGKEDASFSGIGTVTNVFRITMDSKGFDGLPRTVTMDPQNFAVKGQTAESATGFLGLINGILRISGNFTGTHRVFSNELFGNLLPVNTGIWIDNSNFTFAAPTPQIRDAGLLRVSAGTVVLQSLVSIGDLDIQGGQLSSTSVIETQTFQQSDGSITVGTSLRVIGSFQATGGTIVLAPINPFGSTLITFDGFGAAVNVTGGTVQTGTAFGAAQNFLVTGTVFNLITNGESANHLTNGTDLNVLGNTLIGANTRLTALRFTQFGPLFTNNGTLNSTSDATVSSFNFSGIVPQTYTGTGTGGTLAVPLQTIGIFNEENLTIDPASPQIFTSRINLFTGTVINSDRVVIGGGAATGLRLIQRGNAATQTAPPGEFDVAPTFDLGTAGLQVLYANAGSNIPTGFEIPTSRVIRRLFFSCPNGLLLTGGDLTVQNASPVGSLEISNGILSTGSNKLIIGASTTVTRTNGHINGDIEMLYTATGTKTFHVGTANGYSPVTANVTSLGVNPSSLTIRSTQGSHPNAPNAASALRRFWSLTETGDLAATLSFVYQQADVPSGIPESSLGLKRYTGAGSVFDTIPATLDTATNTITTSSPISDFSDWTLFSSLSPTSANVSVAGRVMSNGRGVAFATVAATDPDGTTRTAVSNHLGYFRIEDVPAGENYVIFVRHKRLQFASRVIFATEDIFDLQFDAESNDK
;
A
#
# COMPACT_ATOMS: atom_id res chain seq x y z
N THR A 1 46.96 35.92 -6.98
CA THR A 1 46.89 35.51 -8.40
C THR A 1 47.94 34.46 -8.67
N GLY A 2 47.52 33.22 -8.85
CA GLY A 2 48.37 32.07 -9.18
C GLY A 2 47.50 30.82 -9.16
N ARG A 3 46.73 30.59 -10.23
CA ARG A 3 45.81 29.44 -10.33
C ARG A 3 46.58 28.25 -10.89
N ALA A 4 46.59 27.12 -10.21
CA ALA A 4 46.96 25.84 -10.81
C ALA A 4 45.85 25.41 -11.79
N GLN A 5 45.98 25.74 -13.07
CA GLN A 5 45.11 25.20 -14.11
C GLN A 5 45.72 23.93 -14.70
N SER A 6 45.16 22.76 -14.39
CA SER A 6 45.31 21.58 -15.24
C SER A 6 44.26 21.66 -16.35
N GLY A 7 44.66 21.96 -17.59
CA GLY A 7 43.78 22.01 -18.74
C GLY A 7 44.42 21.41 -19.98
N LEU A 8 43.62 20.70 -20.78
CA LEU A 8 43.93 20.46 -22.19
C LEU A 8 43.74 21.79 -22.93
N ALA A 9 44.82 22.41 -23.42
CA ALA A 9 44.74 23.68 -24.13
C ALA A 9 44.80 23.46 -25.65
N SER A 10 43.76 23.93 -26.36
CA SER A 10 43.84 24.19 -27.80
C SER A 10 44.12 25.68 -28.01
N GLY A 11 45.36 26.12 -27.83
CA GLY A 11 45.72 27.53 -28.08
C GLY A 11 46.84 28.06 -27.20
N LEU A 12 47.73 28.83 -27.82
CA LEU A 12 49.03 29.28 -27.33
C LEU A 12 48.91 30.29 -26.17
N GLY A 13 49.34 29.89 -24.97
CA GLY A 13 49.59 30.78 -23.83
C GLY A 13 50.26 30.01 -22.69
N SER A 14 51.52 30.34 -22.39
CA SER A 14 52.34 29.69 -21.35
C SER A 14 51.94 30.16 -19.95
N GLY A 15 51.50 29.23 -19.10
CA GLY A 15 51.36 29.39 -17.64
C GLY A 15 52.36 28.52 -16.90
N GLN A 16 52.79 28.94 -15.70
CA GLN A 16 53.71 28.16 -14.83
C GLN A 16 53.09 26.81 -14.43
N ILE A 17 53.85 25.72 -14.58
CA ILE A 17 53.39 24.34 -14.38
C ILE A 17 53.71 23.84 -12.96
N GLY A 18 52.75 23.14 -12.34
CA GLY A 18 52.93 22.41 -11.08
C GLY A 18 53.63 21.05 -11.24
N ARG A 19 54.41 20.65 -10.23
CA ARG A 19 55.14 19.38 -10.16
C ARG A 19 54.25 18.26 -9.64
N ILE A 20 54.06 17.17 -10.38
CA ILE A 20 53.41 15.94 -9.88
C ILE A 20 54.48 15.02 -9.27
N VAL A 21 54.37 14.71 -7.98
CA VAL A 21 55.25 13.78 -7.25
C VAL A 21 54.41 12.63 -6.71
N ALA A 22 53.87 11.79 -7.58
CA ALA A 22 53.19 10.57 -7.17
C ALA A 22 53.90 9.35 -7.79
N PRO A 23 54.20 8.29 -7.02
CA PRO A 23 54.70 7.04 -7.59
C PRO A 23 53.59 6.39 -8.46
N GLN A 24 53.89 6.12 -9.73
CA GLN A 24 52.93 5.50 -10.65
C GLN A 24 53.08 3.98 -10.72
N SER A 25 51.97 3.25 -10.61
CA SER A 25 51.85 1.84 -10.96
C SER A 25 51.05 1.68 -12.25
N GLY A 26 51.62 1.05 -13.29
CA GLY A 26 50.94 0.68 -14.55
C GLY A 26 51.90 0.54 -15.75
N THR A 27 51.59 -0.33 -16.72
CA THR A 27 52.49 -0.71 -17.83
C THR A 27 51.90 -0.41 -19.22
N PRO A 28 52.64 0.25 -20.14
CA PRO A 28 53.82 1.06 -19.84
C PRO A 28 53.38 2.34 -19.10
N ALA A 29 54.18 2.74 -18.11
CA ALA A 29 53.98 4.02 -17.44
C ALA A 29 54.16 5.16 -18.45
N PRO A 30 53.36 6.24 -18.39
CA PRO A 30 53.61 7.43 -19.21
C PRO A 30 55.03 7.96 -18.92
N THR A 31 55.80 8.17 -19.97
CA THR A 31 57.14 8.77 -19.88
C THR A 31 57.00 10.27 -19.63
N TYR A 32 57.59 10.75 -18.53
CA TYR A 32 57.76 12.17 -18.26
C TYR A 32 59.24 12.52 -18.40
N ASP A 33 59.53 13.61 -19.11
CA ASP A 33 60.85 14.23 -19.09
C ASP A 33 60.97 15.04 -17.78
N ALA A 34 61.65 14.46 -16.79
CA ALA A 34 61.80 15.08 -15.47
C ALA A 34 62.88 16.19 -15.43
N ILE A 35 63.54 16.53 -16.56
CA ILE A 35 64.69 17.45 -16.57
C ILE A 35 64.55 18.59 -17.61
N SER A 36 63.51 18.59 -18.46
CA SER A 36 63.30 19.66 -19.42
C SER A 36 62.68 20.93 -18.81
N THR A 37 63.41 22.04 -18.83
CA THR A 37 62.89 23.41 -18.60
C THR A 37 62.33 24.06 -19.89
N GLY A 38 62.17 23.27 -20.97
CA GLY A 38 61.57 23.71 -22.23
C GLY A 38 60.24 23.00 -22.52
N THR A 39 59.33 23.69 -23.22
CA THR A 39 58.02 23.15 -23.64
C THR A 39 58.19 21.94 -24.56
N ALA A 40 57.87 20.74 -24.09
CA ALA A 40 57.62 19.59 -24.96
C ALA A 40 56.11 19.57 -25.30
N ALA A 41 55.74 20.07 -26.48
CA ALA A 41 54.40 19.89 -26.99
C ALA A 41 54.22 18.42 -27.42
N ASN A 42 53.55 17.61 -26.58
CA ASN A 42 53.02 16.33 -27.03
C ASN A 42 51.80 16.61 -27.93
N ALA A 43 52.06 16.98 -29.18
CA ALA A 43 51.02 17.18 -30.18
C ALA A 43 50.50 15.80 -30.62
N TYR A 44 49.27 15.46 -30.22
CA TYR A 44 48.55 14.31 -30.75
C TYR A 44 47.75 14.74 -31.98
N SER A 45 47.89 14.03 -33.08
CA SER A 45 46.97 14.15 -34.22
C SER A 45 45.55 13.76 -33.79
N ILE A 46 44.53 14.35 -34.43
CA ILE A 46 43.12 14.08 -34.16
C ILE A 46 42.87 12.56 -34.24
N GLY A 47 42.57 11.94 -33.09
CA GLY A 47 42.38 10.50 -32.92
C GLY A 47 42.30 10.13 -31.43
N PRO A 48 41.95 8.87 -31.08
CA PRO A 48 41.93 8.41 -29.69
C PRO A 48 43.32 8.54 -29.05
N ILE A 49 43.42 9.15 -27.87
CA ILE A 49 44.66 9.19 -27.08
C ILE A 49 44.79 7.82 -26.39
N PRO A 50 45.72 6.94 -26.80
CA PRO A 50 45.70 5.52 -26.42
C PRO A 50 45.79 5.23 -24.91
N ALA A 51 46.26 6.20 -24.12
CA ALA A 51 46.42 6.08 -22.68
C ALA A 51 45.22 6.60 -21.85
N LEU A 52 44.29 7.35 -22.45
CA LEU A 52 43.18 8.01 -21.74
C LEU A 52 41.80 7.54 -22.24
N SER A 53 41.66 7.20 -23.53
CA SER A 53 40.38 6.79 -24.11
C SER A 53 40.34 5.30 -24.46
N SER A 54 39.26 4.63 -24.07
CA SER A 54 38.89 3.28 -24.50
C SER A 54 37.43 3.28 -24.95
N ALA A 55 37.14 2.54 -26.02
CA ALA A 55 35.78 2.35 -26.55
C ALA A 55 34.96 1.34 -25.72
N SER A 56 35.62 0.53 -24.87
CA SER A 56 34.93 -0.39 -23.96
C SER A 56 34.53 0.33 -22.67
N GLY A 57 33.24 0.26 -22.29
CA GLY A 57 32.75 0.78 -21.01
C GLY A 57 33.50 0.15 -19.84
N GLY A 58 33.96 0.96 -18.88
CA GLY A 58 34.70 0.50 -17.69
C GLY A 58 36.23 0.46 -17.81
N SER A 59 36.81 0.56 -19.02
CA SER A 59 38.28 0.51 -19.23
C SER A 59 38.95 1.87 -19.45
N ARG A 60 38.25 2.97 -19.13
CA ARG A 60 38.80 4.33 -19.21
C ARG A 60 39.62 4.62 -17.96
N ARG A 61 40.81 5.19 -18.11
CA ARG A 61 41.63 5.56 -16.95
C ARG A 61 41.07 6.82 -16.31
N VAL A 62 40.77 6.74 -15.01
CA VAL A 62 40.34 7.88 -14.19
C VAL A 62 41.53 8.33 -13.36
N PHE A 63 41.89 9.61 -13.49
CA PHE A 63 42.80 10.25 -12.54
C PHE A 63 41.96 10.83 -11.41
N ARG A 64 42.15 10.31 -10.20
CA ARG A 64 41.54 10.85 -8.98
C ARG A 64 42.58 11.68 -8.27
N PHE A 65 42.37 12.98 -8.22
CA PHE A 65 43.21 13.90 -7.45
C PHE A 65 42.63 13.98 -6.04
N THR A 66 43.44 13.69 -5.02
CA THR A 66 43.07 13.97 -3.63
C THR A 66 43.71 15.31 -3.29
N PRO A 67 42.92 16.38 -3.02
CA PRO A 67 43.48 17.65 -2.59
C PRO A 67 44.32 17.44 -1.32
N ASN A 68 45.46 18.12 -1.23
CA ASN A 68 46.24 18.14 0.00
C ASN A 68 45.44 18.88 1.07
N VAL A 69 45.18 18.20 2.19
CA VAL A 69 44.57 18.81 3.37
C VAL A 69 45.67 19.58 4.12
N ALA A 70 45.38 20.81 4.52
CA ALA A 70 46.27 21.59 5.37
C ALA A 70 46.36 20.98 6.78
N SER A 71 47.49 21.19 7.46
CA SER A 71 47.63 20.84 8.88
C SER A 71 46.62 21.63 9.73
N VAL A 72 46.06 20.97 10.74
CA VAL A 72 45.11 21.59 11.66
C VAL A 72 45.78 22.77 12.39
N PRO A 73 45.15 23.96 12.43
CA PRO A 73 45.62 25.07 13.27
C PRO A 73 45.75 24.61 14.73
N SER A 74 46.55 25.30 15.55
CA SER A 74 46.62 24.98 16.98
C SER A 74 46.56 26.23 17.85
N ASN A 75 46.54 26.08 19.17
CA ASN A 75 46.60 27.19 20.12
C ASN A 75 45.55 28.28 19.87
N VAL A 76 44.29 27.88 19.64
CA VAL A 76 43.18 28.85 19.54
C VAL A 76 43.09 29.60 20.87
N GLY A 77 43.42 30.89 20.82
CA GLY A 77 43.48 31.77 21.97
C GLY A 77 42.79 33.10 21.67
N PHE A 78 42.45 33.83 22.72
CA PHE A 78 41.58 35.00 22.60
C PHE A 78 42.26 36.24 23.17
N SER A 79 42.19 37.33 22.42
CA SER A 79 42.73 38.64 22.78
C SER A 79 41.72 39.73 22.41
N GLY A 80 41.92 40.98 22.82
CA GLY A 80 41.00 42.07 22.48
C GLY A 80 39.54 41.81 22.92
N VAL A 81 39.35 41.08 24.01
CA VAL A 81 38.05 40.67 24.53
C VAL A 81 37.35 41.90 25.09
N SER A 82 36.23 42.26 24.49
CA SER A 82 35.33 43.31 24.94
C SER A 82 33.96 42.74 25.23
N ALA A 83 33.00 43.60 25.59
CA ALA A 83 31.62 43.19 25.74
C ALA A 83 30.98 42.75 24.41
N THR A 84 31.50 43.19 23.25
CA THR A 84 30.91 42.88 21.94
C THR A 84 31.89 42.42 20.87
N SER A 85 33.13 42.12 21.24
CA SER A 85 34.14 41.64 20.31
C SER A 85 35.15 40.72 20.96
N VAL A 86 35.67 39.78 20.19
CA VAL A 86 36.79 38.92 20.57
C VAL A 86 37.73 38.80 19.38
N THR A 87 39.02 39.02 19.57
CA THR A 87 40.03 38.65 18.57
C THR A 87 40.40 37.19 18.78
N VAL A 88 40.09 36.36 17.78
CA VAL A 88 40.48 34.95 17.75
C VAL A 88 41.89 34.87 17.17
N ASN A 89 42.79 34.18 17.85
CA ASN A 89 44.19 33.99 17.48
C ASN A 89 44.46 32.49 17.39
N TRP A 90 45.33 32.05 16.50
CA TRP A 90 45.74 30.66 16.36
C TRP A 90 47.19 30.57 15.90
N ALA A 91 47.80 29.39 16.04
CA ALA A 91 49.07 29.07 15.44
C ALA A 91 48.82 28.37 14.09
N ASP A 92 49.47 28.92 13.06
CA ASP A 92 49.56 28.30 11.75
C ASP A 92 50.54 27.12 11.81
N ASN A 93 50.04 25.92 11.53
CA ASN A 93 50.81 24.69 11.45
C ASN A 93 50.98 24.18 10.01
N SER A 94 50.43 24.92 9.05
CA SER A 94 50.40 24.57 7.64
C SER A 94 51.49 25.33 6.89
N SER A 95 51.84 24.81 5.73
CA SER A 95 52.74 25.50 4.77
C SER A 95 52.20 25.42 3.35
N ASN A 96 50.90 25.11 3.23
CA ASN A 96 50.20 24.78 1.99
C ASN A 96 48.75 25.27 2.00
N GLU A 97 48.39 26.08 2.99
CA GLU A 97 47.13 26.75 3.15
C GLU A 97 47.05 28.00 2.26
N THR A 98 45.86 28.33 1.81
CA THR A 98 45.55 29.57 1.10
C THR A 98 44.89 30.60 2.02
N GLY A 99 44.57 30.21 3.26
CA GLY A 99 43.98 31.04 4.29
C GLY A 99 43.36 30.23 5.42
N PHE A 100 42.66 30.92 6.32
CA PHE A 100 41.93 30.33 7.44
C PHE A 100 40.48 30.80 7.44
N ALA A 101 39.57 29.95 7.91
CA ALA A 101 38.20 30.33 8.23
C ALA A 101 37.94 30.12 9.72
N VAL A 102 37.24 31.09 10.32
CA VAL A 102 36.77 31.06 11.71
C VAL A 102 35.27 30.86 11.69
N TYR A 103 34.79 29.92 12.48
CA TYR A 103 33.39 29.65 12.73
C TYR A 103 33.06 29.86 14.21
N ILE A 104 31.81 30.23 14.52
CA ILE A 104 31.35 30.60 15.87
C ILE A 104 29.98 29.98 16.18
N ALA A 105 29.73 29.67 17.45
CA ALA A 105 28.44 29.31 18.01
C ALA A 105 28.27 29.91 19.42
N GLU A 106 27.05 30.27 19.82
CA GLU A 106 26.72 30.52 21.25
C GLU A 106 26.63 29.15 21.95
N ASP A 107 27.27 29.00 23.11
CA ASP A 107 27.32 27.71 23.81
C ASP A 107 25.94 27.35 24.39
N LEU A 108 25.19 26.49 23.69
CA LEU A 108 24.07 25.75 24.27
C LEU A 108 24.63 24.46 24.88
N PRO A 109 24.15 24.01 26.07
CA PRO A 109 24.47 22.68 26.55
C PRO A 109 24.01 21.66 25.51
N LEU A 110 24.97 20.98 24.86
CA LEU A 110 24.78 19.96 23.83
C LEU A 110 23.89 18.81 24.34
N THR A 111 22.58 19.02 24.32
CA THR A 111 21.57 18.02 24.68
C THR A 111 20.38 18.12 23.75
N ARG A 112 20.61 18.06 22.43
CA ARG A 112 19.59 17.63 21.47
C ARG A 112 20.23 17.24 20.13
N LYS A 113 20.86 16.07 20.09
CA LYS A 113 20.83 15.27 18.86
C LYS A 113 19.38 14.88 18.63
N ARG A 114 18.68 15.52 17.67
CA ARG A 114 17.56 14.82 17.02
C ARG A 114 18.20 13.68 16.25
N SER A 115 17.96 12.46 16.71
CA SER A 115 18.26 11.25 15.95
C SER A 115 17.50 11.32 14.63
N TYR A 116 18.17 11.73 13.55
CA TYR A 116 17.79 11.22 12.24
C TYR A 116 18.28 9.77 12.24
N ALA A 117 17.35 8.82 12.19
CA ALA A 117 17.72 7.42 12.00
C ALA A 117 18.55 7.36 10.70
N PRO A 118 19.75 6.75 10.70
CA PRO A 118 20.44 6.48 9.45
C PRO A 118 19.53 5.54 8.65
N VAL A 119 19.12 5.95 7.46
CA VAL A 119 18.67 5.00 6.45
C VAL A 119 19.90 4.14 6.15
N GLU A 120 19.88 2.88 6.59
CA GLU A 120 20.81 1.86 6.12
C GLU A 120 20.75 1.84 4.59
N LEU A 121 21.83 2.26 3.95
CA LEU A 121 22.06 2.00 2.54
C LEU A 121 22.35 0.49 2.41
N GLU A 122 21.30 -0.30 2.24
CA GLU A 122 21.38 -1.63 1.62
C GLU A 122 22.07 -1.48 0.25
N PRO A 123 23.03 -2.36 -0.12
CA PRO A 123 23.80 -2.23 -1.34
C PRO A 123 23.04 -2.88 -2.51
N GLU A 124 22.03 -2.22 -3.07
CA GLU A 124 21.50 -2.57 -4.39
C GLU A 124 22.08 -1.66 -5.46
N LEU A 125 23.26 -2.05 -5.95
CA LEU A 125 23.88 -1.49 -7.16
C LEU A 125 24.16 -2.63 -8.13
N GLU A 126 23.11 -3.35 -8.52
CA GLU A 126 23.07 -4.08 -9.78
C GLU A 126 21.71 -3.84 -10.46
N ASP A 127 21.77 -3.62 -11.78
CA ASP A 127 20.65 -3.50 -12.72
C ASP A 127 19.88 -2.16 -12.79
N LEU A 128 20.58 -1.11 -13.25
CA LEU A 128 20.01 -0.16 -14.21
C LEU A 128 20.89 -0.12 -15.46
N LYS A 129 20.71 -1.10 -16.34
CA LYS A 129 21.12 -1.03 -17.74
C LYS A 129 20.31 0.07 -18.41
N GLU A 130 20.92 1.23 -18.65
CA GLU A 130 20.37 2.25 -19.54
C GLU A 130 20.23 1.67 -20.97
N THR A 131 19.00 1.36 -21.37
CA THR A 131 18.63 1.22 -22.78
C THR A 131 18.37 2.61 -23.35
N HIS A 132 19.39 3.25 -23.91
CA HIS A 132 19.20 4.38 -24.81
C HIS A 132 18.93 3.85 -26.23
N SER A 133 17.65 3.93 -26.63
CA SER A 133 17.21 3.79 -28.02
C SER A 133 17.68 5.00 -28.81
N GLU A 134 18.64 4.82 -29.70
CA GLU A 134 18.92 5.77 -30.79
C GLU A 134 17.67 5.92 -31.66
N ARG A 135 17.01 7.09 -31.61
CA ARG A 135 16.01 7.48 -32.60
C ARG A 135 16.64 8.49 -33.55
N SER A 136 16.92 7.99 -34.74
CA SER A 136 17.32 8.69 -35.96
C SER A 136 16.53 9.98 -36.23
N LEU A 137 17.25 11.07 -36.52
CA LEU A 137 16.72 12.29 -37.11
C LEU A 137 16.46 12.06 -38.62
N PRO A 138 15.30 12.46 -39.17
CA PRO A 138 15.12 12.54 -40.61
C PRO A 138 15.45 13.94 -41.16
N ASP A 139 16.21 13.86 -42.25
CA ASP A 139 16.47 14.75 -43.39
C ASP A 139 15.63 16.03 -43.60
N ASP A 140 16.33 17.02 -44.14
CA ASP A 140 15.95 18.41 -44.38
C ASP A 140 15.46 18.57 -45.83
N SER A 141 14.19 18.94 -46.04
CA SER A 141 13.74 19.49 -47.34
C SER A 141 12.53 20.42 -47.15
N GLY A 142 12.69 21.66 -47.59
CA GLY A 142 11.85 22.77 -47.19
C GLY A 142 10.56 23.01 -47.99
N ALA A 143 9.76 23.96 -47.51
CA ALA A 143 8.90 24.85 -48.29
C ALA A 143 8.30 25.92 -47.35
N ALA A 144 8.36 27.17 -47.79
CA ALA A 144 7.79 28.33 -47.13
C ALA A 144 6.25 28.26 -47.02
N LEU A 145 5.66 28.92 -46.01
CA LEU A 145 4.46 29.75 -46.14
C LEU A 145 4.20 30.57 -44.87
N ALA A 146 3.66 31.76 -45.11
CA ALA A 146 3.58 32.90 -44.22
C ALA A 146 2.41 32.86 -43.22
N GLY A 147 2.59 33.60 -42.11
CA GLY A 147 1.52 34.39 -41.49
C GLY A 147 0.77 33.73 -40.33
N GLY A 148 0.96 34.27 -39.12
CA GLY A 148 0.06 34.02 -38.00
C GLY A 148 0.70 34.28 -36.64
N PHE A 149 0.55 35.49 -36.12
CA PHE A 149 0.84 35.84 -34.73
C PHE A 149 -0.11 35.05 -33.82
N GLN A 150 0.38 34.00 -33.18
CA GLN A 150 -0.25 33.32 -32.04
C GLN A 150 0.85 33.19 -30.98
N THR A 151 0.65 33.90 -29.87
CA THR A 151 1.49 33.81 -28.68
C THR A 151 1.47 32.38 -28.16
N LEU A 152 2.61 31.70 -28.26
CA LEU A 152 2.83 30.38 -27.66
C LEU A 152 2.73 30.48 -26.13
N PRO A 153 2.18 29.45 -25.45
CA PRO A 153 2.14 29.39 -23.99
C PRO A 153 3.56 29.46 -23.42
N GLU A 154 3.69 30.09 -22.26
CA GLU A 154 4.89 30.03 -21.43
C GLU A 154 5.42 28.60 -21.40
N PHE A 155 6.68 28.45 -21.80
CA PHE A 155 7.46 27.27 -21.46
C PHE A 155 7.32 27.05 -19.96
N GLU A 156 6.60 25.99 -19.57
CA GLU A 156 6.82 25.35 -18.29
C GLU A 156 8.34 25.16 -18.17
N GLN A 157 8.94 25.89 -17.24
CA GLN A 157 10.24 25.50 -16.74
C GLN A 157 10.05 24.07 -16.27
N GLU A 158 10.64 23.12 -17.00
CA GLU A 158 10.88 21.80 -16.44
C GLU A 158 11.39 21.99 -15.02
N PRO A 159 10.89 21.22 -14.04
CA PRO A 159 11.40 21.31 -12.70
C PRO A 159 12.89 21.12 -12.84
N LYS A 160 13.68 22.13 -12.44
CA LYS A 160 15.07 21.90 -12.12
C LYS A 160 15.01 20.84 -11.02
N VAL A 161 15.10 19.58 -11.41
CA VAL A 161 15.72 18.57 -10.60
C VAL A 161 17.14 19.12 -10.48
N GLU A 162 17.33 19.98 -9.47
CA GLU A 162 18.59 20.05 -8.78
C GLU A 162 18.80 18.62 -8.29
N LYS A 163 19.35 17.77 -9.19
CA LYS A 163 20.32 16.81 -8.77
C LYS A 163 21.31 17.70 -8.05
N ARG A 164 21.13 17.80 -6.73
CA ARG A 164 22.25 18.07 -5.85
C ARG A 164 23.25 17.02 -6.29
N PHE A 165 24.17 17.40 -7.17
CA PHE A 165 25.52 16.89 -7.03
C PHE A 165 25.74 17.04 -5.54
N LYS A 166 25.83 15.90 -4.84
CA LYS A 166 26.31 15.89 -3.46
C LYS A 166 27.56 16.76 -3.57
N GLU A 167 27.46 17.98 -3.03
CA GLU A 167 28.59 18.90 -3.01
C GLU A 167 29.73 18.03 -2.49
N PRO A 168 30.86 17.90 -3.22
CA PRO A 168 31.90 16.97 -2.82
C PRO A 168 32.23 17.33 -1.39
N GLU A 169 31.87 16.45 -0.46
CA GLU A 169 31.99 16.66 0.97
C GLU A 169 33.46 16.99 1.19
N LEU A 170 33.75 18.29 1.40
CA LEU A 170 35.10 18.77 1.63
C LEU A 170 35.60 17.95 2.81
N ALA A 171 36.60 17.11 2.58
CA ALA A 171 37.15 16.24 3.61
C ALA A 171 37.51 17.10 4.83
N GLY A 172 36.91 16.84 6.00
CA GLY A 172 37.20 17.57 7.25
C GLY A 172 36.10 18.45 7.83
N THR A 173 34.86 18.47 7.29
CA THR A 173 33.79 19.40 7.73
C THR A 173 32.90 18.92 8.89
N ALA A 174 33.10 17.70 9.42
CA ALA A 174 32.23 17.09 10.42
C ALA A 174 32.28 17.78 11.80
N ASP A 175 33.35 18.52 12.12
CA ASP A 175 33.54 19.26 13.37
C ASP A 175 33.02 20.71 13.33
N LEU A 176 32.51 21.15 12.17
CA LEU A 176 31.86 22.44 11.96
C LEU A 176 30.33 22.37 12.05
N GLU A 177 29.76 21.18 12.28
CA GLU A 177 28.32 21.00 12.43
C GLU A 177 27.80 21.81 13.63
N GLY A 178 26.91 22.78 13.38
CA GLY A 178 26.37 23.70 14.40
C GLY A 178 27.11 25.03 14.56
N PHE A 179 28.16 25.31 13.79
CA PHE A 179 28.91 26.57 13.81
C PHE A 179 28.68 27.41 12.55
N GLN A 180 28.59 28.74 12.65
CA GLN A 180 28.49 29.65 11.50
C GLN A 180 29.83 30.22 11.11
N PHE A 181 30.03 30.45 9.82
CA PHE A 181 31.15 31.23 9.33
C PHE A 181 31.12 32.64 9.92
N ALA A 182 32.19 33.01 10.63
CA ALA A 182 32.36 34.31 11.26
C ALA A 182 33.30 35.21 10.43
N ALA A 183 34.42 34.67 9.93
CA ALA A 183 35.38 35.40 9.11
C ALA A 183 36.31 34.46 8.34
N ALA A 184 36.94 34.97 7.27
CA ALA A 184 38.08 34.33 6.61
C ALA A 184 39.23 35.31 6.46
N VAL A 185 40.44 34.80 6.56
CA VAL A 185 41.68 35.55 6.38
C VAL A 185 42.60 34.83 5.40
N GLY A 186 43.47 35.59 4.72
CA GLY A 186 44.44 35.02 3.77
C GLY A 186 45.57 34.24 4.45
N GLU A 187 46.41 33.61 3.63
CA GLU A 187 47.63 32.88 4.03
C GLU A 187 48.51 33.67 5.02
N GLY A 188 49.06 32.97 6.02
CA GLY A 188 49.96 33.53 7.03
C GLY A 188 49.29 34.47 8.07
N VAL A 189 47.99 34.74 7.96
CA VAL A 189 47.25 35.51 8.97
C VAL A 189 46.81 34.57 10.10
N THR A 190 47.21 34.89 11.32
CA THR A 190 47.02 34.06 12.53
C THR A 190 46.08 34.67 13.57
N SER A 191 45.38 35.76 13.22
CA SER A 191 44.36 36.36 14.08
C SER A 191 43.31 37.11 13.28
N VAL A 192 42.07 37.16 13.81
CA VAL A 192 40.97 37.94 13.24
C VAL A 192 40.05 38.47 14.35
N PRO A 193 39.68 39.77 14.32
CA PRO A 193 38.67 40.31 15.23
C PRO A 193 37.27 39.86 14.78
N ILE A 194 36.51 39.26 15.71
CA ILE A 194 35.10 38.98 15.56
C ILE A 194 34.31 40.02 16.37
N THR A 195 33.43 40.77 15.72
CA THR A 195 32.64 41.87 16.31
C THR A 195 31.15 41.57 16.27
N GLY A 196 30.34 42.32 17.03
CA GLY A 196 28.89 42.15 17.09
C GLY A 196 28.43 41.02 18.03
N LEU A 197 29.28 40.64 18.97
CA LEU A 197 28.97 39.64 20.00
C LEU A 197 28.10 40.27 21.12
N LYS A 198 27.35 39.46 21.86
CA LYS A 198 26.57 39.92 23.02
C LYS A 198 27.47 40.04 24.26
N PRO A 199 27.22 40.98 25.18
CA PRO A 199 27.89 41.01 26.47
C PRO A 199 27.59 39.78 27.33
N ASN A 200 28.52 39.43 28.23
CA ASN A 200 28.42 38.32 29.18
C ASN A 200 27.99 36.98 28.53
N THR A 201 28.41 36.73 27.30
CA THR A 201 27.98 35.56 26.51
C THR A 201 29.20 34.73 26.15
N THR A 202 29.14 33.43 26.42
CA THR A 202 30.17 32.48 26.03
C THR A 202 29.94 32.00 24.60
N TYR A 203 30.96 32.17 23.77
CA TYR A 203 30.99 31.72 22.39
C TYR A 203 32.02 30.61 22.22
N SER A 204 31.64 29.55 21.53
CA SER A 204 32.57 28.55 21.01
C SER A 204 33.05 28.96 19.63
N PHE A 205 34.35 28.83 19.39
CA PHE A 205 35.01 29.13 18.12
C PHE A 205 35.66 27.87 17.52
N ARG A 206 35.66 27.79 16.20
CA ARG A 206 36.35 26.77 15.40
C ARG A 206 37.20 27.46 14.34
N VAL A 207 38.47 27.09 14.23
CA VAL A 207 39.38 27.62 13.22
C VAL A 207 39.87 26.49 12.33
N VAL A 208 39.71 26.64 11.02
CA VAL A 208 40.18 25.67 10.02
C VAL A 208 41.14 26.33 9.04
N ALA A 209 42.13 25.57 8.57
CA ALA A 209 43.00 25.95 7.47
C ALA A 209 42.36 25.53 6.13
N LEU A 210 42.44 26.41 5.14
CA LEU A 210 41.85 26.22 3.81
C LEU A 210 42.94 25.91 2.78
N THR A 211 42.69 24.98 1.86
CA THR A 211 43.51 24.80 0.64
C THR A 211 42.65 25.00 -0.62
N GLU A 212 43.26 24.91 -1.81
CA GLU A 212 42.53 25.05 -3.10
C GLU A 212 41.46 23.96 -3.35
N GLY A 213 41.29 22.99 -2.45
CA GLY A 213 40.24 21.97 -2.57
C GLY A 213 39.93 21.14 -1.32
N ALA A 214 40.43 21.51 -0.13
CA ALA A 214 40.10 20.84 1.14
C ALA A 214 40.16 21.80 2.34
N VAL A 215 39.59 21.37 3.47
CA VAL A 215 39.68 22.06 4.77
C VAL A 215 40.35 21.14 5.78
N SER A 216 41.13 21.68 6.71
CA SER A 216 41.66 20.90 7.83
C SER A 216 40.55 20.50 8.81
N GLN A 217 40.84 19.62 9.78
CA GLN A 217 40.02 19.58 11.00
C GLN A 217 40.10 20.95 11.72
N ALA A 218 39.13 21.21 12.59
CA ALA A 218 38.98 22.44 13.32
C ALA A 218 39.75 22.42 14.65
N ALA A 219 40.52 23.49 14.86
CA ALA A 219 41.00 23.85 16.17
C ALA A 219 39.88 24.55 16.95
N ALA A 220 39.68 24.18 18.21
CA ALA A 220 38.58 24.69 19.04
C ALA A 220 39.09 25.62 20.14
N GLY A 221 38.26 26.60 20.52
CA GLY A 221 38.43 27.38 21.74
C GLY A 221 37.12 28.07 22.10
N ASP A 222 36.89 28.30 23.40
CA ASP A 222 35.71 28.99 23.89
C ASP A 222 36.11 30.31 24.56
N GLN A 223 35.29 31.34 24.41
CA GLN A 223 35.53 32.62 25.07
C GLN A 223 34.24 33.32 25.45
N SER A 224 34.21 33.82 26.69
CA SER A 224 33.18 34.76 27.15
C SER A 224 33.54 36.19 26.80
N THR A 225 32.60 36.92 26.24
CA THR A 225 32.66 38.39 26.18
C THR A 225 32.59 38.97 27.59
N LEU A 226 33.07 40.20 27.76
CA LEU A 226 32.91 40.91 29.03
C LEU A 226 31.44 41.25 29.28
N ALA A 227 31.09 41.49 30.54
CA ALA A 227 29.78 42.05 30.88
C ALA A 227 29.58 43.42 30.20
N ALA A 228 28.32 43.78 29.99
CA ALA A 228 27.97 45.11 29.51
C ALA A 228 28.58 46.17 30.45
N GLY A 229 28.94 47.32 29.89
CA GLY A 229 29.45 48.48 30.60
C GLY A 229 28.48 49.01 31.66
N SER A 230 28.95 50.02 32.40
CA SER A 230 28.21 50.70 33.48
C SER A 230 26.79 51.08 33.07
N VAL A 231 25.85 51.09 34.02
CA VAL A 231 24.53 51.70 33.79
C VAL A 231 24.73 53.17 33.43
N VAL A 232 24.17 53.60 32.30
CA VAL A 232 24.13 54.99 31.82
C VAL A 232 22.71 55.49 31.97
N ALA A 233 22.46 56.29 33.01
CA ALA A 233 21.15 56.88 33.27
C ALA A 233 20.99 58.22 32.54
N ALA A 234 19.79 58.50 32.03
CA ALA A 234 19.43 59.84 31.58
C ALA A 234 19.34 60.80 32.79
N VAL A 235 20.10 61.90 32.75
CA VAL A 235 20.15 62.90 33.84
C VAL A 235 19.28 64.13 33.56
N ALA A 236 18.87 64.31 32.30
CA ALA A 236 17.96 65.35 31.85
C ALA A 236 17.08 64.81 30.71
N GLY A 237 15.94 65.47 30.44
CA GLY A 237 15.18 65.20 29.22
C GLY A 237 15.86 65.82 28.00
N GLY A 238 15.86 65.12 26.87
CA GLY A 238 16.57 65.55 25.67
C GLY A 238 16.66 64.48 24.58
N ASN A 239 17.37 64.80 23.50
CA ASN A 239 17.62 63.87 22.41
C ASN A 239 18.59 62.77 22.85
N TRP A 240 18.40 61.54 22.38
CA TRP A 240 19.32 60.43 22.63
C TRP A 240 20.72 60.75 22.11
N SER A 241 20.83 61.40 20.96
CA SER A 241 22.12 61.78 20.38
C SER A 241 22.89 62.87 21.15
N ASP A 242 22.25 63.59 22.08
CA ASP A 242 22.87 64.67 22.85
C ASP A 242 23.61 64.10 24.07
N PRO A 243 24.95 64.26 24.16
CA PRO A 243 25.71 63.85 25.34
C PRO A 243 25.14 64.43 26.65
N ALA A 244 24.58 65.63 26.65
CA ALA A 244 24.04 66.29 27.85
C ALA A 244 22.80 65.59 28.44
N THR A 245 22.12 64.73 27.66
CA THR A 245 21.02 63.89 28.13
C THR A 245 21.50 62.84 29.13
N TRP A 246 22.77 62.40 29.00
CA TRP A 246 23.27 61.19 29.64
C TRP A 246 24.27 61.45 30.76
N GLN A 247 24.27 60.58 31.75
CA GLN A 247 25.24 60.60 32.82
C GLN A 247 26.68 60.63 32.26
N SER A 248 27.54 61.43 32.89
CA SER A 248 28.94 61.62 32.49
C SER A 248 29.16 62.22 31.09
N ASN A 249 28.11 62.76 30.45
CA ASN A 249 28.15 63.30 29.09
C ASN A 249 28.59 62.26 28.03
N VAL A 250 28.09 61.02 28.14
CA VAL A 250 28.41 59.93 27.21
C VAL A 250 27.12 59.38 26.61
N VAL A 251 26.99 59.48 25.29
CA VAL A 251 25.86 58.88 24.56
C VAL A 251 25.95 57.35 24.65
N PRO A 252 24.86 56.65 25.02
CA PRO A 252 24.86 55.20 25.12
C PRO A 252 25.23 54.51 23.82
N THR A 253 25.96 53.42 23.97
CA THR A 253 26.36 52.50 22.92
C THR A 253 25.78 51.12 23.19
N ILE A 254 25.97 50.18 22.26
CA ILE A 254 25.60 48.77 22.42
C ILE A 254 26.21 48.12 23.68
N ASN A 255 27.24 48.70 24.28
CA ASN A 255 27.85 48.19 25.50
C ASN A 255 27.14 48.65 26.76
N ASP A 256 26.27 49.65 26.71
CA ASP A 256 25.76 50.32 27.89
C ASP A 256 24.36 49.83 28.25
N ASN A 257 24.13 49.54 29.53
CA ASN A 257 22.79 49.36 30.06
C ASN A 257 22.19 50.74 30.31
N VAL A 258 21.06 51.05 29.69
CA VAL A 258 20.43 52.37 29.73
C VAL A 258 19.29 52.39 30.73
N GLU A 259 19.25 53.41 31.57
CA GLU A 259 18.11 53.71 32.43
C GLU A 259 17.51 55.06 32.03
N ILE A 260 16.18 55.10 31.87
CA ILE A 260 15.42 56.34 31.67
C ILE A 260 14.60 56.57 32.94
N PRO A 261 15.08 57.40 33.89
CA PRO A 261 14.43 57.56 35.19
C PRO A 261 13.04 58.19 35.12
N LEU A 262 12.26 58.04 36.19
CA LEU A 262 10.96 58.70 36.29
C LEU A 262 11.11 60.22 36.13
N GLY A 263 10.22 60.82 35.33
CA GLY A 263 10.18 62.27 35.10
C GLY A 263 11.12 62.78 34.01
N THR A 264 11.93 61.91 33.38
CA THR A 264 12.71 62.26 32.19
C THR A 264 12.01 61.80 30.91
N THR A 265 12.16 62.58 29.85
CA THR A 265 11.73 62.22 28.49
C THR A 265 12.96 62.19 27.59
N VAL A 266 13.27 61.02 27.04
CA VAL A 266 14.35 60.83 26.08
C VAL A 266 13.74 60.64 24.69
N VAL A 267 14.24 61.38 23.71
CA VAL A 267 13.77 61.32 22.32
C VAL A 267 14.74 60.52 21.46
N ILE A 268 14.27 59.45 20.83
CA ILE A 268 14.99 58.71 19.78
C ILE A 268 14.94 59.58 18.52
N ASP A 269 16.03 60.28 18.27
CA ASP A 269 16.06 61.39 17.33
C ASP A 269 16.72 61.08 15.99
N GLN A 270 17.48 59.99 15.88
CA GLN A 270 18.18 59.62 14.64
C GLN A 270 18.21 58.10 14.42
N THR A 271 18.74 57.67 13.28
CA THR A 271 18.97 56.25 12.97
C THR A 271 20.31 55.75 13.54
N GLY A 272 20.43 54.44 13.75
CA GLY A 272 21.66 53.80 14.22
C GLY A 272 21.95 53.94 15.72
N LEU A 273 20.96 54.30 16.54
CA LEU A 273 21.11 54.36 18.00
C LEU A 273 21.13 52.94 18.58
N LEU A 274 21.99 52.70 19.57
CA LEU A 274 22.25 51.37 20.14
C LEU A 274 22.28 51.44 21.68
N ALA A 275 21.82 50.38 22.33
CA ALA A 275 22.01 50.11 23.76
C ALA A 275 22.15 48.60 23.99
N ASN A 276 22.74 48.17 25.11
CA ASN A 276 22.61 46.77 25.53
C ASN A 276 21.18 46.56 26.03
N ASP A 277 20.90 46.73 27.32
CA ASP A 277 19.55 46.64 27.86
C ASP A 277 18.99 48.04 28.16
N ILE A 278 17.67 48.20 28.08
CA ILE A 278 16.99 49.45 28.47
C ILE A 278 15.95 49.18 29.55
N VAL A 279 16.01 49.96 30.64
CA VAL A 279 14.96 50.06 31.65
C VAL A 279 14.33 51.45 31.59
N ILE A 280 13.02 51.51 31.34
CA ILE A 280 12.26 52.75 31.18
C ILE A 280 11.34 52.93 32.38
N ALA A 281 11.60 53.96 33.18
CA ALA A 281 10.73 54.45 34.25
C ALA A 281 10.03 55.78 33.89
N GLY A 282 10.63 56.57 32.98
CA GLY A 282 10.10 57.81 32.43
C GLY A 282 9.41 57.62 31.07
N VAL A 283 9.78 58.45 30.09
CA VAL A 283 9.24 58.42 28.72
C VAL A 283 10.38 58.23 27.72
N LEU A 284 10.24 57.25 26.83
CA LEU A 284 11.04 57.09 25.63
C LEU A 284 10.14 57.28 24.40
N GLU A 285 10.47 58.23 23.52
CA GLU A 285 9.63 58.55 22.37
C GLU A 285 10.42 58.75 21.08
N PHE A 286 9.81 58.43 19.93
CA PHE A 286 10.42 58.71 18.63
C PHE A 286 10.15 60.15 18.16
N THR A 287 11.15 60.77 17.53
CA THR A 287 11.04 62.13 16.97
C THR A 287 9.97 62.26 15.89
N SER A 288 9.29 63.40 15.80
CA SER A 288 8.37 63.71 14.69
C SER A 288 9.06 64.07 13.38
N ASP A 289 10.34 64.44 13.43
CA ASP A 289 10.94 65.26 12.37
C ASP A 289 11.61 64.44 11.27
N GLN A 290 12.03 63.21 11.59
CA GLN A 290 12.76 62.32 10.68
C GLN A 290 12.56 60.85 11.04
N ASN A 291 13.02 59.96 10.16
CA ASN A 291 13.14 58.55 10.47
C ASN A 291 14.18 58.34 11.57
N ALA A 292 13.90 57.45 12.52
CA ALA A 292 14.77 57.15 13.64
C ALA A 292 14.73 55.65 13.96
N SER A 293 15.81 55.14 14.54
CA SER A 293 15.92 53.72 14.86
C SER A 293 16.75 53.47 16.11
N LEU A 294 16.32 52.50 16.91
CA LEU A 294 17.01 52.04 18.12
C LEU A 294 17.16 50.52 18.07
N ALA A 295 18.35 49.99 18.36
CA ALA A 295 18.58 48.55 18.54
C ALA A 295 19.06 48.24 19.96
N VAL A 296 18.49 47.19 20.55
CA VAL A 296 18.70 46.77 21.94
C VAL A 296 18.81 45.25 22.06
N SER A 297 19.48 44.81 23.12
CA SER A 297 19.38 43.45 23.65
C SER A 297 17.98 43.23 24.22
N SER A 298 17.69 43.70 25.44
CA SER A 298 16.37 43.58 26.05
C SER A 298 15.80 44.94 26.48
N LEU A 299 14.47 45.03 26.59
CA LEU A 299 13.76 46.26 26.94
C LEU A 299 12.68 46.00 28.00
N LEU A 300 12.69 46.80 29.06
CA LEU A 300 11.68 46.80 30.12
C LEU A 300 11.01 48.18 30.22
N VAL A 301 9.71 48.24 29.93
CA VAL A 301 8.85 49.38 30.26
C VAL A 301 8.26 49.14 31.65
N GLN A 302 8.67 49.92 32.65
CA GLN A 302 8.15 49.78 34.01
C GLN A 302 6.72 50.30 34.15
N SER A 303 6.07 49.97 35.26
CA SER A 303 4.74 50.49 35.59
C SER A 303 4.73 52.02 35.60
N GLY A 304 3.80 52.61 34.86
CA GLY A 304 3.66 54.07 34.71
C GLY A 304 4.60 54.71 33.67
N ALA A 305 5.57 53.97 33.14
CA ALA A 305 6.46 54.44 32.09
C ALA A 305 5.81 54.36 30.70
N ILE A 306 6.36 55.10 29.74
CA ILE A 306 5.84 55.19 28.37
C ILE A 306 6.95 54.93 27.36
N LEU A 307 6.73 54.00 26.44
CA LEU A 307 7.45 53.88 25.18
C LEU A 307 6.47 54.12 24.03
N ARG A 308 6.71 55.14 23.20
CA ARG A 308 5.75 55.50 22.14
C ARG A 308 6.36 55.94 20.81
N ALA A 309 5.61 55.72 19.73
CA ALA A 309 5.81 56.42 18.47
C ALA A 309 5.56 57.93 18.65
N SER A 310 6.00 58.74 17.68
CA SER A 310 5.68 60.17 17.71
C SER A 310 4.18 60.42 17.74
N VAL A 311 3.74 61.35 18.58
CA VAL A 311 2.33 61.74 18.71
C VAL A 311 1.82 62.59 17.54
N THR A 312 2.71 63.00 16.64
CA THR A 312 2.43 63.73 15.39
C THR A 312 3.23 63.12 14.23
N GLY A 313 2.87 63.48 13.00
CA GLY A 313 3.63 63.07 11.81
C GLY A 313 3.22 61.71 11.22
N THR A 314 4.00 61.23 10.25
CA THR A 314 3.69 60.04 9.43
C THR A 314 4.88 59.08 9.26
N ASN A 315 5.93 59.23 10.07
CA ASN A 315 7.15 58.44 9.91
C ASN A 315 6.95 57.01 10.42
N VAL A 316 7.68 56.07 9.80
CA VAL A 316 7.77 54.68 10.26
C VAL A 316 9.17 54.45 10.81
N TYR A 317 9.26 54.22 12.11
CA TYR A 317 10.51 54.03 12.85
C TYR A 317 10.88 52.55 12.94
N THR A 318 12.10 52.27 13.39
CA THR A 318 12.56 50.90 13.65
C THR A 318 12.98 50.73 15.10
N LEU A 319 12.40 49.75 15.80
CA LEU A 319 12.89 49.28 17.09
C LEU A 319 13.34 47.83 16.91
N ASN A 320 14.63 47.55 17.06
CA ASN A 320 15.16 46.20 16.96
C ASN A 320 15.49 45.66 18.35
N VAL A 321 14.89 44.54 18.72
CA VAL A 321 15.08 43.85 20.00
C VAL A 321 15.67 42.47 19.71
N SER A 322 16.80 42.14 20.33
CA SER A 322 17.45 40.84 20.13
C SER A 322 17.21 39.83 21.27
N GLY A 323 16.58 40.27 22.36
CA GLY A 323 16.13 39.48 23.51
C GLY A 323 14.70 39.84 23.91
N ASP A 324 14.47 40.00 25.22
CA ASP A 324 13.12 40.16 25.78
C ASP A 324 12.58 41.59 25.69
N LEU A 325 11.28 41.72 25.42
CA LEU A 325 10.51 42.96 25.55
C LEU A 325 9.42 42.77 26.61
N THR A 326 9.55 43.42 27.76
CA THR A 326 8.55 43.41 28.83
C THR A 326 7.87 44.76 28.97
N ASN A 327 6.55 44.81 28.76
CA ASN A 327 5.73 46.01 28.95
C ASN A 327 4.85 45.90 30.20
N ASN A 328 5.26 46.57 31.29
CA ASN A 328 4.45 46.75 32.49
C ASN A 328 3.80 48.14 32.57
N GLY A 329 4.04 49.02 31.60
CA GLY A 329 3.53 50.39 31.53
C GLY A 329 2.65 50.62 30.30
N THR A 330 2.99 51.63 29.51
CA THR A 330 2.35 51.96 28.23
C THR A 330 3.33 51.76 27.09
N LEU A 331 3.02 50.81 26.21
CA LEU A 331 3.69 50.62 24.93
C LEU A 331 2.72 51.05 23.82
N ASP A 332 3.00 52.19 23.19
CA ASP A 332 2.16 52.76 22.14
C ASP A 332 2.93 53.03 20.85
N LEU A 333 3.14 51.97 20.07
CA LEU A 333 3.95 51.99 18.86
C LEU A 333 3.17 52.40 17.60
N SER A 334 1.89 52.78 17.71
CA SER A 334 1.06 53.27 16.61
C SER A 334 0.25 54.47 17.05
N ASN A 335 0.80 55.67 16.83
CA ASN A 335 0.26 56.92 17.35
C ASN A 335 -0.10 57.88 16.19
N ALA A 336 -0.42 59.14 16.49
CA ALA A 336 -0.87 60.15 15.53
C ALA A 336 -2.10 59.68 14.70
N SER A 337 -3.09 59.05 15.33
CA SER A 337 -4.22 58.42 14.62
C SER A 337 -3.77 57.32 13.63
N ASN A 338 -2.76 56.54 14.01
CA ASN A 338 -2.17 55.42 13.26
C ASN A 338 -1.34 55.81 12.03
N THR A 339 -0.91 57.07 11.92
CA THR A 339 -0.04 57.53 10.83
C THR A 339 1.44 57.44 11.17
N ALA A 340 1.81 57.59 12.45
CA ALA A 340 3.17 57.38 12.93
C ALA A 340 3.28 56.00 13.58
N GLY A 341 4.28 55.21 13.20
CA GLY A 341 4.35 53.81 13.61
C GLY A 341 5.77 53.30 13.84
N VAL A 342 5.95 52.33 14.72
CA VAL A 342 7.25 51.65 14.90
C VAL A 342 7.16 50.23 14.35
N ASN A 343 8.06 49.87 13.45
CA ASN A 343 8.29 48.48 13.09
C ASN A 343 9.16 47.83 14.17
N LEU A 344 8.55 46.95 14.96
CA LEU A 344 9.22 46.19 16.01
C LEU A 344 9.87 44.94 15.41
N PHE A 345 11.19 44.94 15.29
CA PHE A 345 11.96 43.77 14.88
C PHE A 345 12.34 42.92 16.09
N PHE A 346 12.18 41.61 15.95
CA PHE A 346 12.89 40.63 16.76
C PHE A 346 13.96 39.97 15.91
N SER A 347 15.23 40.30 16.15
CA SER A 347 16.39 39.77 15.39
C SER A 347 17.32 38.91 16.24
N GLY A 348 16.79 38.35 17.32
CA GLY A 348 17.52 37.56 18.29
C GLY A 348 18.08 36.26 17.73
N LYS A 349 19.17 35.77 18.35
CA LYS A 349 19.78 34.47 18.06
C LYS A 349 19.28 33.34 18.95
N GLU A 350 18.56 33.71 20.00
CA GLU A 350 17.92 32.83 20.97
C GLU A 350 16.41 33.06 21.00
N ASP A 351 15.69 32.16 21.67
CA ASP A 351 14.28 32.38 21.96
C ASP A 351 14.11 33.61 22.87
N ALA A 352 13.02 34.35 22.67
CA ALA A 352 12.74 35.59 23.38
C ALA A 352 11.26 35.71 23.75
N SER A 353 10.90 36.73 24.52
CA SER A 353 9.53 37.01 24.92
C SER A 353 9.10 38.45 24.63
N PHE A 354 7.81 38.60 24.33
CA PHE A 354 7.11 39.88 24.32
C PHE A 354 5.95 39.80 25.31
N SER A 355 6.15 40.30 26.53
CA SER A 355 5.27 40.02 27.66
C SER A 355 4.94 41.27 28.48
N GLY A 356 4.20 41.09 29.58
CA GLY A 356 4.04 42.10 30.63
C GLY A 356 2.59 42.46 30.93
N ILE A 357 2.41 43.19 32.04
CA ILE A 357 1.10 43.54 32.63
C ILE A 357 0.62 44.96 32.30
N GLY A 358 1.19 45.58 31.26
CA GLY A 358 0.84 46.92 30.83
C GLY A 358 -0.62 47.03 30.40
N THR A 359 -1.26 48.14 30.74
CA THR A 359 -2.65 48.42 30.34
C THR A 359 -2.79 48.76 28.86
N VAL A 360 -1.69 49.14 28.21
CA VAL A 360 -1.64 49.48 26.79
C VAL A 360 -0.44 48.80 26.15
N THR A 361 -0.72 47.93 25.18
CA THR A 361 0.25 47.35 24.25
C THR A 361 -0.32 47.49 22.85
N ASN A 362 0.00 48.60 22.20
CA ASN A 362 -0.44 48.92 20.86
C ASN A 362 0.74 48.78 19.90
N VAL A 363 0.62 47.88 18.92
CA VAL A 363 1.66 47.66 17.91
C VAL A 363 1.25 48.22 16.55
N PHE A 364 2.22 48.73 15.82
CA PHE A 364 2.04 49.08 14.41
C PHE A 364 2.36 47.90 13.49
N ARG A 365 3.56 47.33 13.63
CA ARG A 365 4.04 46.13 12.93
C ARG A 365 5.06 45.40 13.80
N ILE A 366 5.07 44.07 13.68
CA ILE A 366 6.09 43.17 14.21
C ILE A 366 6.77 42.49 13.02
N THR A 367 8.09 42.50 12.97
CA THR A 367 8.87 41.74 11.99
C THR A 367 9.74 40.71 12.71
N MET A 368 9.61 39.46 12.32
CA MET A 368 10.43 38.36 12.81
C MET A 368 11.65 38.18 11.89
N ASP A 369 12.85 38.31 12.45
CA ASP A 369 14.12 37.94 11.81
C ASP A 369 15.02 37.18 12.81
N SER A 370 14.39 36.31 13.60
CA SER A 370 15.06 35.60 14.70
C SER A 370 15.57 34.25 14.21
N LYS A 371 16.86 34.19 13.92
CA LYS A 371 17.56 33.00 13.40
C LYS A 371 18.79 32.72 14.24
N GLY A 372 18.86 31.52 14.81
CA GLY A 372 20.00 31.09 15.61
C GLY A 372 21.29 30.92 14.82
N PHE A 373 22.40 30.73 15.53
CA PHE A 373 23.68 30.39 14.91
C PHE A 373 23.67 29.01 14.24
N ASP A 374 22.86 28.07 14.71
CA ASP A 374 22.60 26.82 13.97
C ASP A 374 21.81 27.01 12.65
N GLY A 375 21.36 28.22 12.36
CA GLY A 375 20.54 28.54 11.20
C GLY A 375 19.07 28.14 11.35
N LEU A 376 18.65 27.67 12.53
CA LEU A 376 17.26 27.32 12.82
C LEU A 376 16.44 28.56 13.25
N PRO A 377 15.13 28.56 13.01
CA PRO A 377 14.25 29.61 13.52
C PRO A 377 14.20 29.62 15.05
N ARG A 378 14.18 30.82 15.63
CA ARG A 378 13.93 31.04 17.07
C ARG A 378 12.52 31.53 17.33
N THR A 379 12.01 31.21 18.51
CA THR A 379 10.65 31.53 18.92
C THR A 379 10.62 32.80 19.74
N VAL A 380 9.79 33.76 19.34
CA VAL A 380 9.37 34.87 20.21
C VAL A 380 8.00 34.53 20.78
N THR A 381 7.92 34.36 22.10
CA THR A 381 6.66 34.10 22.80
C THR A 381 6.01 35.41 23.20
N MET A 382 4.89 35.71 22.57
CA MET A 382 4.08 36.89 22.82
C MET A 382 2.96 36.57 23.81
N ASP A 383 3.02 37.14 25.01
CA ASP A 383 2.03 37.01 26.08
C ASP A 383 1.87 38.34 26.86
N PRO A 384 1.38 39.41 26.22
CA PRO A 384 1.01 40.62 26.92
C PRO A 384 -0.40 40.50 27.53
N GLN A 385 -0.64 41.21 28.64
CA GLN A 385 -1.97 41.25 29.27
C GLN A 385 -3.04 41.88 28.35
N ASN A 386 -2.66 42.89 27.58
CA ASN A 386 -3.50 43.56 26.59
C ASN A 386 -2.76 43.60 25.26
N PHE A 387 -3.48 43.59 24.14
CA PHE A 387 -2.89 43.74 22.81
C PHE A 387 -3.86 44.43 21.87
N ALA A 388 -3.36 45.40 21.10
CA ALA A 388 -4.09 46.06 20.03
C ALA A 388 -3.16 46.28 18.83
N VAL A 389 -3.73 46.24 17.64
CA VAL A 389 -3.03 46.58 16.40
C VAL A 389 -3.56 47.91 15.91
N LYS A 390 -2.68 48.90 15.77
CA LYS A 390 -3.06 50.27 15.35
C LYS A 390 -4.18 50.87 16.20
N GLY A 391 -4.09 50.68 17.51
CA GLY A 391 -5.06 51.14 18.50
C GLY A 391 -6.44 50.48 18.40
N GLN A 392 -6.60 49.47 17.55
CA GLN A 392 -7.86 48.76 17.35
C GLN A 392 -7.86 47.43 18.10
N THR A 393 -8.94 47.18 18.84
CA THR A 393 -9.23 45.92 19.52
C THR A 393 -10.03 44.94 18.65
N ALA A 394 -10.38 45.34 17.42
CA ALA A 394 -11.10 44.56 16.41
C ALA A 394 -10.32 44.53 15.08
N GLU A 395 -10.85 43.86 14.06
CA GLU A 395 -10.20 43.58 12.78
C GLU A 395 -9.51 44.81 12.16
N SER A 396 -8.16 44.86 12.25
CA SER A 396 -7.36 45.85 11.53
C SER A 396 -7.25 45.46 10.06
N ALA A 397 -7.58 46.37 9.13
CA ALA A 397 -7.51 46.14 7.68
C ALA A 397 -6.08 45.89 7.16
N THR A 398 -5.05 46.22 7.95
CA THR A 398 -3.64 46.05 7.59
C THR A 398 -2.99 45.14 8.62
N GLY A 399 -2.65 43.90 8.25
CA GLY A 399 -2.05 42.94 9.19
C GLY A 399 -0.75 43.44 9.84
N PHE A 400 -0.40 42.86 10.99
CA PHE A 400 0.68 43.36 11.84
C PHE A 400 1.99 42.59 11.72
N LEU A 401 2.02 41.39 11.16
CA LEU A 401 3.19 40.51 11.16
C LEU A 401 3.89 40.46 9.79
N GLY A 402 5.22 40.57 9.82
CA GLY A 402 6.12 40.18 8.74
C GLY A 402 7.08 39.09 9.18
N LEU A 403 7.38 38.14 8.31
CA LEU A 403 8.27 37.01 8.60
C LEU A 403 9.47 37.00 7.64
N ILE A 404 10.68 37.03 8.19
CA ILE A 404 11.95 36.83 7.49
C ILE A 404 12.58 35.53 7.98
N ASN A 405 12.73 35.39 9.30
CA ASN A 405 13.17 34.19 10.01
C ASN A 405 12.49 34.11 11.38
N GLY A 406 12.29 32.89 11.91
CA GLY A 406 11.80 32.70 13.27
C GLY A 406 10.30 32.43 13.36
N ILE A 407 9.85 32.11 14.57
CA ILE A 407 8.48 31.72 14.89
C ILE A 407 7.89 32.74 15.86
N LEU A 408 6.76 33.36 15.51
CA LEU A 408 5.98 34.11 16.48
C LEU A 408 4.98 33.16 17.16
N ARG A 409 5.12 32.93 18.46
CA ARG A 409 4.15 32.21 19.27
C ARG A 409 3.22 33.20 19.96
N ILE A 410 1.96 33.23 19.54
CA ILE A 410 0.90 34.04 20.14
C ILE A 410 0.29 33.25 21.29
N SER A 411 0.67 33.57 22.51
CA SER A 411 0.25 32.91 23.75
C SER A 411 -0.57 33.86 24.62
N GLY A 412 -0.76 33.50 25.89
CA GLY A 412 -1.51 34.30 26.85
C GLY A 412 -3.01 34.16 26.74
N ASN A 413 -3.70 35.14 27.34
CA ASN A 413 -5.16 35.16 27.47
C ASN A 413 -5.83 36.41 26.87
N PHE A 414 -5.05 37.29 26.22
CA PHE A 414 -5.62 38.48 25.59
C PHE A 414 -6.59 38.10 24.48
N THR A 415 -7.69 38.85 24.37
CA THR A 415 -8.77 38.59 23.42
C THR A 415 -8.61 39.44 22.17
N GLY A 416 -8.89 38.88 20.99
CA GLY A 416 -8.97 39.69 19.78
C GLY A 416 -9.07 38.90 18.49
N THR A 417 -9.70 39.50 17.49
CA THR A 417 -9.68 39.03 16.10
C THR A 417 -8.82 39.98 15.29
N HIS A 418 -7.70 39.48 14.78
CA HIS A 418 -6.74 40.31 14.05
C HIS A 418 -6.34 39.68 12.72
N ARG A 419 -6.13 40.53 11.72
CA ARG A 419 -5.37 40.16 10.53
C ARG A 419 -3.90 40.05 10.91
N VAL A 420 -3.33 38.87 10.72
CA VAL A 420 -1.91 38.63 11.00
C VAL A 420 -1.05 39.17 9.86
N PHE A 421 -1.35 38.78 8.62
CA PHE A 421 -0.57 39.15 7.43
C PHE A 421 -1.12 40.39 6.72
N SER A 422 -0.24 41.16 6.09
CA SER A 422 -0.59 42.34 5.28
C SER A 422 -0.81 41.98 3.81
N ASN A 423 -1.73 42.66 3.12
CA ASN A 423 -2.08 42.40 1.71
C ASN A 423 -0.95 42.65 0.67
N GLU A 424 0.26 43.04 1.08
CA GLU A 424 1.37 43.25 0.14
C GLU A 424 1.92 41.90 -0.36
N LEU A 425 2.33 41.84 -1.63
CA LEU A 425 2.70 40.60 -2.34
C LEU A 425 3.78 39.74 -1.62
N PHE A 426 4.62 40.37 -0.79
CA PHE A 426 5.67 39.72 0.01
C PHE A 426 5.26 39.45 1.47
N GLY A 427 4.16 40.03 1.95
CA GLY A 427 3.65 39.89 3.32
C GLY A 427 2.77 38.66 3.53
N ASN A 428 2.48 37.90 2.47
CA ASN A 428 1.61 36.72 2.47
C ASN A 428 2.36 35.40 2.31
N LEU A 429 3.69 35.40 2.47
CA LEU A 429 4.51 34.20 2.41
C LEU A 429 4.74 33.66 3.82
N LEU A 430 4.80 32.34 3.96
CA LEU A 430 5.40 31.63 5.10
C LEU A 430 6.72 31.06 4.59
N PRO A 431 7.82 31.85 4.52
CA PRO A 431 9.09 31.37 4.01
C PRO A 431 9.61 30.16 4.78
N VAL A 432 10.53 29.42 4.15
CA VAL A 432 11.32 28.40 4.86
C VAL A 432 11.99 29.01 6.09
N ASN A 433 12.03 28.26 7.20
CA ASN A 433 12.53 28.74 8.51
C ASN A 433 11.71 29.89 9.13
N THR A 434 10.43 30.00 8.81
CA THR A 434 9.50 30.88 9.52
C THR A 434 8.32 30.09 10.06
N GLY A 435 7.62 30.67 11.04
CA GLY A 435 6.36 30.10 11.46
C GLY A 435 5.50 31.02 12.28
N ILE A 436 4.24 30.62 12.41
CA ILE A 436 3.30 31.18 13.36
C ILE A 436 2.74 30.06 14.22
N TRP A 437 2.72 30.29 15.52
CA TRP A 437 2.17 29.36 16.49
C TRP A 437 1.05 30.05 17.27
N ILE A 438 -0.19 29.65 17.05
CA ILE A 438 -1.35 30.11 17.83
C ILE A 438 -1.51 29.21 19.04
N ASP A 439 -1.39 29.81 20.22
CA ASP A 439 -1.40 29.16 21.53
C ASP A 439 -2.15 30.00 22.57
N ASN A 440 -3.17 30.73 22.12
CA ASN A 440 -4.06 31.54 22.93
C ASN A 440 -5.50 31.23 22.55
N SER A 441 -6.29 30.69 23.49
CA SER A 441 -7.68 30.26 23.25
C SER A 441 -8.62 31.41 22.86
N ASN A 442 -8.28 32.64 23.22
CA ASN A 442 -9.08 33.84 23.01
C ASN A 442 -8.65 34.64 21.77
N PHE A 443 -7.63 34.16 21.04
CA PHE A 443 -7.14 34.80 19.83
C PHE A 443 -7.75 34.16 18.58
N THR A 444 -8.24 35.01 17.67
CA THR A 444 -8.68 34.61 16.32
C THR A 444 -7.77 35.22 15.27
N PHE A 445 -7.04 34.37 14.55
CA PHE A 445 -6.35 34.72 13.32
C PHE A 445 -7.35 34.73 12.16
N ALA A 446 -7.74 35.94 11.74
CA ALA A 446 -8.51 36.15 10.51
C ALA A 446 -7.56 36.49 9.34
N ALA A 447 -7.31 35.56 8.42
CA ALA A 447 -6.43 35.83 7.27
C ALA A 447 -7.15 36.63 6.16
N PRO A 448 -6.47 37.59 5.49
CA PRO A 448 -7.04 38.29 4.34
C PRO A 448 -7.17 37.38 3.10
N THR A 449 -7.95 37.84 2.13
CA THR A 449 -7.78 37.50 0.71
C THR A 449 -6.58 38.32 0.16
N PRO A 450 -5.38 37.76 -0.13
CA PRO A 450 -5.09 36.39 -0.58
C PRO A 450 -3.91 35.61 0.11
N GLN A 451 -4.00 34.27 -0.02
CA GLN A 451 -3.01 33.15 0.02
C GLN A 451 -1.79 33.18 0.95
N ILE A 452 -1.76 32.26 1.92
CA ILE A 452 -0.51 31.76 2.49
C ILE A 452 0.16 30.86 1.45
N ARG A 453 1.38 31.20 1.04
CA ARG A 453 2.22 30.40 0.13
C ARG A 453 3.57 30.11 0.83
N ASP A 454 4.19 28.98 0.48
CA ASP A 454 5.54 28.52 0.89
C ASP A 454 5.67 27.59 2.11
N ALA A 455 6.90 27.13 2.34
CA ALA A 455 7.28 25.96 3.15
C ALA A 455 7.44 26.20 4.67
N GLY A 456 6.84 27.24 5.24
CA GLY A 456 6.91 27.56 6.68
C GLY A 456 5.97 26.74 7.56
N LEU A 457 6.01 27.00 8.87
CA LEU A 457 5.21 26.31 9.90
C LEU A 457 3.95 27.10 10.26
N LEU A 458 2.78 26.44 10.22
CA LEU A 458 1.57 26.85 10.93
C LEU A 458 1.27 25.85 12.05
N ARG A 459 1.45 26.28 13.30
CA ARG A 459 1.08 25.49 14.49
C ARG A 459 -0.13 26.09 15.20
N VAL A 460 -1.09 25.25 15.57
CA VAL A 460 -2.30 25.66 16.29
C VAL A 460 -2.51 24.75 17.50
N SER A 461 -2.03 25.18 18.66
CA SER A 461 -2.23 24.48 19.93
C SER A 461 -3.48 24.97 20.68
N ALA A 462 -3.87 26.23 20.47
CA ALA A 462 -5.13 26.80 20.94
C ALA A 462 -5.63 27.89 19.97
N GLY A 463 -6.79 28.47 20.26
CA GLY A 463 -7.35 29.58 19.48
C GLY A 463 -8.00 29.16 18.18
N THR A 464 -8.32 30.14 17.34
CA THR A 464 -9.01 29.93 16.05
C THR A 464 -8.24 30.53 14.90
N VAL A 465 -8.05 29.77 13.82
CA VAL A 465 -7.48 30.20 12.55
C VAL A 465 -8.54 30.07 11.46
N VAL A 466 -8.82 31.18 10.76
CA VAL A 466 -9.78 31.23 9.66
C VAL A 466 -9.07 31.67 8.39
N LEU A 467 -8.98 30.77 7.41
CA LEU A 467 -8.35 30.97 6.11
C LEU A 467 -9.41 31.12 5.02
N GLN A 468 -9.24 32.08 4.11
CA GLN A 468 -10.26 32.43 3.10
C GLN A 468 -9.82 32.19 1.64
N SER A 469 -8.61 31.69 1.40
CA SER A 469 -8.05 31.47 0.05
C SER A 469 -7.12 30.27 0.03
N LEU A 470 -6.71 29.81 -1.16
CA LEU A 470 -5.80 28.66 -1.35
C LEU A 470 -4.53 28.80 -0.50
N VAL A 471 -4.20 27.73 0.24
CA VAL A 471 -3.13 27.71 1.23
C VAL A 471 -2.16 26.59 0.86
N SER A 472 -0.89 26.90 0.62
CA SER A 472 0.19 25.91 0.61
C SER A 472 1.04 26.16 1.84
N ILE A 473 1.09 25.17 2.74
CA ILE A 473 1.82 25.21 4.01
C ILE A 473 2.95 24.18 3.93
N GLY A 474 4.15 24.51 4.42
CA GLY A 474 5.19 23.50 4.59
C GLY A 474 4.78 22.49 5.66
N ASP A 475 4.71 22.96 6.90
CA ASP A 475 4.37 22.14 8.05
C ASP A 475 3.08 22.65 8.72
N LEU A 476 2.05 21.80 8.73
CA LEU A 476 0.79 22.05 9.42
C LEU A 476 0.69 21.16 10.67
N ASP A 477 0.61 21.78 11.85
CA ASP A 477 0.64 21.10 13.16
C ASP A 477 -0.54 21.57 14.04
N ILE A 478 -1.53 20.69 14.25
CA ILE A 478 -2.74 20.98 15.04
C ILE A 478 -2.73 20.16 16.33
N GLN A 479 -2.67 20.84 17.48
CA GLN A 479 -2.51 20.20 18.79
C GLN A 479 -3.67 20.47 19.75
N GLY A 480 -4.69 21.25 19.35
CA GLY A 480 -5.85 21.55 20.20
C GLY A 480 -6.77 22.68 19.68
N GLY A 481 -6.23 23.64 18.94
CA GLY A 481 -7.02 24.75 18.42
C GLY A 481 -7.89 24.39 17.21
N GLN A 482 -8.50 25.41 16.62
CA GLN A 482 -9.44 25.29 15.52
C GLN A 482 -8.84 25.91 14.26
N LEU A 483 -8.81 25.18 13.16
CA LEU A 483 -8.46 25.67 11.84
C LEU A 483 -9.67 25.53 10.91
N SER A 484 -9.99 26.55 10.14
CA SER A 484 -11.01 26.47 9.10
C SER A 484 -10.51 27.10 7.80
N SER A 485 -10.86 26.50 6.67
CA SER A 485 -10.57 27.05 5.35
C SER A 485 -11.74 26.87 4.41
N THR A 486 -12.10 27.95 3.71
CA THR A 486 -13.06 27.94 2.60
C THR A 486 -12.40 27.62 1.25
N SER A 487 -11.17 27.12 1.26
CA SER A 487 -10.39 26.78 0.06
C SER A 487 -9.50 25.58 0.34
N VAL A 488 -8.80 25.11 -0.68
CA VAL A 488 -7.90 23.96 -0.56
C VAL A 488 -6.80 24.29 0.45
N ILE A 489 -6.59 23.39 1.41
CA ILE A 489 -5.40 23.35 2.25
C ILE A 489 -4.48 22.31 1.63
N GLU A 490 -3.30 22.73 1.19
CA GLU A 490 -2.22 21.85 0.75
C GLU A 490 -1.07 21.93 1.75
N THR A 491 -0.52 20.79 2.16
CA THR A 491 0.64 20.76 3.07
C THR A 491 1.65 19.68 2.73
N GLN A 492 2.94 19.94 3.01
CA GLN A 492 4.00 18.93 2.88
C GLN A 492 4.00 17.99 4.09
N THR A 493 3.97 18.54 5.29
CA THR A 493 3.88 17.77 6.54
C THR A 493 2.58 18.10 7.24
N PHE A 494 1.87 17.06 7.64
CA PHE A 494 0.64 17.17 8.42
C PHE A 494 0.79 16.42 9.73
N GLN A 495 0.52 17.09 10.84
CA GLN A 495 0.45 16.51 12.17
C GLN A 495 -0.82 16.98 12.87
N GLN A 496 -1.60 16.04 13.40
CA GLN A 496 -2.73 16.34 14.27
C GLN A 496 -2.72 15.44 15.51
N SER A 497 -2.70 16.05 16.69
CA SER A 497 -2.82 15.35 17.97
C SER A 497 -4.10 15.66 18.74
N ASP A 498 -4.72 16.80 18.47
CA ASP A 498 -6.04 17.18 18.99
C ASP A 498 -6.65 18.29 18.10
N GLY A 499 -7.68 18.98 18.57
CA GLY A 499 -8.27 20.13 17.90
C GLY A 499 -9.11 19.75 16.68
N SER A 500 -9.54 20.75 15.93
CA SER A 500 -10.33 20.50 14.72
C SER A 500 -9.87 21.29 13.50
N ILE A 501 -10.02 20.68 12.33
CA ILE A 501 -9.80 21.29 11.03
C ILE A 501 -11.09 21.19 10.25
N THR A 502 -11.67 22.31 9.85
CA THR A 502 -12.87 22.36 8.99
C THR A 502 -12.48 22.75 7.57
N VAL A 503 -12.75 21.89 6.59
CA VAL A 503 -12.43 22.13 5.18
C VAL A 503 -13.69 22.31 4.33
N GLY A 504 -13.71 23.43 3.61
CA GLY A 504 -14.78 23.80 2.68
C GLY A 504 -14.65 23.20 1.28
N THR A 505 -13.43 22.79 0.89
CA THR A 505 -13.16 22.21 -0.45
C THR A 505 -12.23 20.99 -0.42
N SER A 506 -11.03 21.06 0.13
CA SER A 506 -10.16 19.88 0.27
C SER A 506 -9.00 20.09 1.22
N LEU A 507 -8.50 18.97 1.75
CA LEU A 507 -7.20 18.85 2.42
C LEU A 507 -6.33 17.90 1.60
N ARG A 508 -5.18 18.39 1.14
CA ARG A 508 -4.19 17.64 0.34
C ARG A 508 -2.87 17.59 1.09
N VAL A 509 -2.34 16.38 1.32
CA VAL A 509 -1.06 16.18 2.02
C VAL A 509 -0.08 15.49 1.08
N ILE A 510 1.00 16.18 0.73
CA ILE A 510 1.94 15.73 -0.30
C ILE A 510 3.07 14.87 0.30
N GLY A 511 3.52 15.19 1.52
CA GLY A 511 4.67 14.54 2.15
C GLY A 511 4.28 13.56 3.25
N SER A 512 4.40 13.96 4.52
CA SER A 512 4.13 13.05 5.65
C SER A 512 2.80 13.38 6.33
N PHE A 513 2.05 12.34 6.68
CA PHE A 513 0.75 12.44 7.34
C PHE A 513 0.80 11.73 8.70
N GLN A 514 0.54 12.47 9.79
CA GLN A 514 0.35 11.89 11.12
C GLN A 514 -0.95 12.38 11.77
N ALA A 515 -1.78 11.42 12.20
CA ALA A 515 -2.98 11.68 12.99
C ALA A 515 -2.99 10.78 14.24
N THR A 516 -2.86 11.40 15.40
CA THR A 516 -2.87 10.74 16.72
C THR A 516 -4.12 11.11 17.52
N GLY A 517 -4.84 12.16 17.12
CA GLY A 517 -6.10 12.64 17.71
C GLY A 517 -6.77 13.72 16.86
N GLY A 518 -7.73 14.45 17.42
CA GLY A 518 -8.43 15.54 16.75
C GLY A 518 -9.48 15.12 15.70
N THR A 519 -10.09 16.10 15.04
CA THR A 519 -11.14 15.88 14.03
C THR A 519 -10.89 16.70 12.76
N ILE A 520 -11.02 16.07 11.59
CA ILE A 520 -11.04 16.73 10.28
C ILE A 520 -12.49 16.73 9.79
N VAL A 521 -13.14 17.88 9.82
CA VAL A 521 -14.53 18.08 9.42
C VAL A 521 -14.59 18.52 7.96
N LEU A 522 -15.28 17.75 7.13
CA LEU A 522 -15.65 18.13 5.77
C LEU A 522 -16.97 18.92 5.86
N ALA A 523 -16.92 20.25 5.71
CA ALA A 523 -18.11 21.10 5.80
C ALA A 523 -18.08 22.21 4.73
N PRO A 524 -18.99 22.21 3.74
CA PRO A 524 -18.98 23.17 2.66
C PRO A 524 -19.35 24.58 3.10
N ILE A 525 -18.85 25.55 2.34
CA ILE A 525 -18.97 26.99 2.60
C ILE A 525 -20.38 27.50 2.30
N ASN A 526 -21.09 26.81 1.40
CA ASN A 526 -22.44 27.17 1.00
C ASN A 526 -23.38 25.99 1.35
N PRO A 527 -24.28 26.13 2.34
CA PRO A 527 -25.16 25.05 2.78
C PRO A 527 -26.23 24.68 1.73
N PHE A 528 -26.24 25.37 0.59
CA PHE A 528 -27.17 25.16 -0.52
C PHE A 528 -26.39 24.74 -1.80
N GLY A 529 -26.11 23.45 -1.95
CA GLY A 529 -25.50 22.90 -3.16
C GLY A 529 -24.71 21.61 -2.92
N SER A 530 -24.53 20.80 -3.97
CA SER A 530 -23.62 19.65 -3.95
C SER A 530 -22.18 20.14 -4.04
N THR A 531 -21.55 20.47 -2.93
CA THR A 531 -20.14 20.86 -2.91
C THR A 531 -19.27 19.61 -2.82
N LEU A 532 -18.42 19.43 -3.82
CA LEU A 532 -17.39 18.40 -3.85
C LEU A 532 -16.34 18.72 -2.78
N ILE A 533 -16.14 17.84 -1.79
CA ILE A 533 -15.09 17.99 -0.78
C ILE A 533 -14.17 16.77 -0.78
N THR A 534 -12.94 16.93 -1.24
CA THR A 534 -11.98 15.81 -1.39
C THR A 534 -10.99 15.76 -0.22
N PHE A 535 -10.75 14.56 0.33
CA PHE A 535 -9.63 14.30 1.23
C PHE A 535 -8.58 13.48 0.48
N ASP A 536 -7.39 14.05 0.24
CA ASP A 536 -6.28 13.41 -0.46
C ASP A 536 -5.04 13.40 0.45
N GLY A 537 -5.12 12.57 1.51
CA GLY A 537 -4.22 12.62 2.66
C GLY A 537 -2.99 11.70 2.62
N PHE A 538 -2.62 11.11 1.48
CA PHE A 538 -1.56 10.09 1.44
C PHE A 538 -0.36 10.57 0.62
N GLY A 539 0.53 11.30 1.29
CA GLY A 539 1.92 11.35 0.87
C GLY A 539 2.66 10.06 1.24
N ALA A 540 3.97 9.98 0.97
CA ALA A 540 4.74 8.74 1.02
C ALA A 540 4.84 8.06 2.42
N ALA A 541 4.56 8.79 3.50
CA ALA A 541 4.65 8.27 4.87
C ALA A 541 3.39 8.62 5.69
N VAL A 542 2.70 7.59 6.22
CA VAL A 542 1.41 7.71 6.89
C VAL A 542 1.46 7.01 8.25
N ASN A 543 1.18 7.72 9.33
CA ASN A 543 1.08 7.16 10.68
C ASN A 543 -0.24 7.60 11.34
N VAL A 544 -1.18 6.67 11.49
CA VAL A 544 -2.48 6.98 12.09
C VAL A 544 -2.76 6.07 13.28
N THR A 545 -2.77 6.66 14.46
CA THR A 545 -3.08 5.98 15.73
C THR A 545 -4.35 6.52 16.39
N GLY A 546 -4.91 7.63 15.88
CA GLY A 546 -6.14 8.22 16.39
C GLY A 546 -6.73 9.29 15.46
N GLY A 547 -7.62 10.12 16.02
CA GLY A 547 -8.35 11.18 15.33
C GLY A 547 -9.54 10.69 14.49
N THR A 548 -10.26 11.59 13.82
CA THR A 548 -11.38 11.22 12.93
C THR A 548 -11.50 12.11 11.68
N VAL A 549 -12.02 11.56 10.59
CA VAL A 549 -12.57 12.29 9.44
C VAL A 549 -14.09 12.30 9.58
N GLN A 550 -14.69 13.47 9.66
CA GLN A 550 -16.13 13.66 9.85
C GLN A 550 -16.75 14.32 8.63
N THR A 551 -17.84 13.78 8.12
CA THR A 551 -18.69 14.48 7.14
C THR A 551 -19.76 15.31 7.85
N GLY A 552 -19.82 16.60 7.50
CA GLY A 552 -20.76 17.56 8.05
C GLY A 552 -20.45 18.02 9.47
N THR A 553 -21.10 19.11 9.89
CA THR A 553 -21.21 19.51 11.29
C THR A 553 -22.56 19.03 11.86
N ALA A 554 -22.71 19.01 13.18
CA ALA A 554 -23.97 18.59 13.84
C ALA A 554 -25.19 19.49 13.50
N PHE A 555 -24.99 20.63 12.83
CA PHE A 555 -26.01 21.65 12.57
C PHE A 555 -26.15 21.95 11.07
N GLY A 556 -27.37 21.91 10.51
CA GLY A 556 -27.65 22.46 9.18
C GLY A 556 -28.67 21.68 8.35
N ALA A 557 -28.87 22.09 7.09
CA ALA A 557 -29.67 21.36 6.10
C ALA A 557 -28.96 20.10 5.58
N ALA A 558 -29.68 19.23 4.86
CA ALA A 558 -29.12 18.01 4.29
C ALA A 558 -28.07 18.33 3.20
N GLN A 559 -26.91 17.66 3.27
CA GLN A 559 -25.78 17.90 2.36
C GLN A 559 -25.20 16.59 1.83
N ASN A 560 -24.51 16.67 0.69
CA ASN A 560 -23.80 15.55 0.09
C ASN A 560 -22.28 15.78 0.19
N PHE A 561 -21.54 14.79 0.64
CA PHE A 561 -20.09 14.77 0.76
C PHE A 561 -19.54 13.68 -0.16
N LEU A 562 -18.53 13.97 -0.99
CA LEU A 562 -17.86 12.94 -1.81
C LEU A 562 -16.51 12.60 -1.19
N VAL A 563 -16.41 11.46 -0.52
CA VAL A 563 -15.15 11.00 0.10
C VAL A 563 -14.55 9.88 -0.73
N THR A 564 -13.31 10.06 -1.18
CA THR A 564 -12.61 9.11 -2.07
C THR A 564 -11.23 8.79 -1.53
N GLY A 565 -10.66 7.67 -1.94
CA GLY A 565 -9.34 7.23 -1.51
C GLY A 565 -9.38 6.54 -0.15
N THR A 566 -8.28 6.65 0.59
CA THR A 566 -8.16 6.04 1.92
C THR A 566 -8.50 7.07 3.00
N VAL A 567 -9.06 6.65 4.12
CA VAL A 567 -9.26 7.44 5.34
C VAL A 567 -8.98 6.54 6.55
N PHE A 568 -8.84 7.10 7.74
CA PHE A 568 -8.58 6.33 8.95
C PHE A 568 -9.86 6.05 9.71
N ASN A 569 -10.31 6.90 10.63
CA ASN A 569 -11.62 6.75 11.26
C ASN A 569 -12.63 7.62 10.52
N LEU A 570 -13.74 7.06 10.07
CA LEU A 570 -14.79 7.78 9.35
C LEU A 570 -16.03 7.95 10.23
N ILE A 571 -16.47 9.19 10.39
CA ILE A 571 -17.74 9.53 11.03
C ILE A 571 -18.62 10.24 10.00
N THR A 572 -19.86 9.81 9.87
CA THR A 572 -20.88 10.64 9.22
C THR A 572 -21.75 11.24 10.32
N ASN A 573 -21.81 12.57 10.39
CA ASN A 573 -22.56 13.27 11.43
C ASN A 573 -23.91 13.75 10.88
N GLY A 574 -24.96 13.66 11.69
CA GLY A 574 -26.35 13.86 11.25
C GLY A 574 -27.32 14.33 12.32
N GLU A 575 -26.83 14.94 13.41
CA GLU A 575 -27.71 15.37 14.52
C GLU A 575 -28.88 16.27 14.10
N SER A 576 -28.84 16.91 12.92
CA SER A 576 -29.93 17.77 12.43
C SER A 576 -30.38 17.59 10.97
N ALA A 577 -29.68 16.84 10.11
CA ALA A 577 -30.12 16.63 8.73
C ALA A 577 -29.55 15.37 8.04
N ASN A 578 -30.32 14.85 7.08
CA ASN A 578 -30.06 13.66 6.25
C ASN A 578 -28.80 13.76 5.36
N HIS A 579 -27.62 13.87 5.98
CA HIS A 579 -26.34 13.99 5.28
C HIS A 579 -26.01 12.71 4.53
N LEU A 580 -25.58 12.86 3.27
CA LEU A 580 -25.16 11.77 2.41
C LEU A 580 -23.65 11.80 2.21
N THR A 581 -22.96 10.75 2.62
CA THR A 581 -21.58 10.51 2.19
C THR A 581 -21.62 9.58 0.99
N ASN A 582 -21.15 10.06 -0.15
CA ASN A 582 -20.95 9.30 -1.38
C ASN A 582 -19.46 8.97 -1.50
N GLY A 583 -19.09 7.75 -1.83
CA GLY A 583 -17.71 7.37 -2.12
C GLY A 583 -17.59 6.66 -3.47
N THR A 584 -16.53 6.93 -4.23
CA THR A 584 -16.23 6.14 -5.43
C THR A 584 -15.44 4.90 -5.05
N ASP A 585 -14.21 5.07 -4.57
CA ASP A 585 -13.40 4.02 -3.97
C ASP A 585 -12.96 4.52 -2.59
N LEU A 586 -13.61 4.06 -1.53
CA LEU A 586 -13.41 4.53 -0.16
C LEU A 586 -12.86 3.40 0.72
N ASN A 587 -11.63 3.55 1.19
CA ASN A 587 -10.96 2.61 2.08
C ASN A 587 -10.87 3.21 3.48
N VAL A 588 -11.27 2.49 4.52
CA VAL A 588 -11.27 3.00 5.91
C VAL A 588 -10.35 2.12 6.77
N LEU A 589 -9.18 2.65 7.15
CA LEU A 589 -8.14 1.96 7.93
C LEU A 589 -8.54 1.75 9.40
N GLY A 590 -9.36 2.64 9.94
CA GLY A 590 -9.86 2.64 11.32
C GLY A 590 -11.36 2.37 11.38
N ASN A 591 -12.02 2.86 12.43
CA ASN A 591 -13.43 2.60 12.69
C ASN A 591 -14.34 3.46 11.80
N THR A 592 -15.49 2.91 11.43
CA THR A 592 -16.56 3.65 10.75
C THR A 592 -17.76 3.81 11.67
N LEU A 593 -18.30 5.02 11.76
CA LEU A 593 -19.58 5.33 12.38
C LEU A 593 -20.50 6.04 11.37
N ILE A 594 -21.59 5.38 11.00
CA ILE A 594 -22.71 6.03 10.34
C ILE A 594 -23.62 6.59 11.43
N GLY A 595 -23.66 7.91 11.60
CA GLY A 595 -24.49 8.58 12.59
C GLY A 595 -25.98 8.37 12.36
N ALA A 596 -26.79 8.60 13.40
CA ALA A 596 -28.23 8.63 13.24
C ALA A 596 -28.64 9.70 12.22
N ASN A 597 -29.66 9.41 11.41
CA ASN A 597 -30.13 10.30 10.34
C ASN A 597 -29.06 10.66 9.29
N THR A 598 -28.01 9.87 9.09
CA THR A 598 -27.12 10.02 7.92
C THR A 598 -27.25 8.84 6.97
N ARG A 599 -26.69 9.00 5.77
CA ARG A 599 -26.58 7.95 4.76
C ARG A 599 -25.15 7.82 4.26
N LEU A 600 -24.65 6.60 4.20
CA LEU A 600 -23.43 6.23 3.46
C LEU A 600 -23.82 5.46 2.20
N THR A 601 -23.24 5.88 1.07
CA THR A 601 -23.30 5.16 -0.21
C THR A 601 -21.91 5.15 -0.81
N ALA A 602 -21.53 4.04 -1.43
CA ALA A 602 -20.26 3.99 -2.16
C ALA A 602 -20.33 3.02 -3.35
N LEU A 603 -19.55 3.32 -4.39
CA LEU A 603 -19.29 2.38 -5.48
C LEU A 603 -18.38 1.24 -4.98
N ARG A 604 -17.31 1.54 -4.26
CA ARG A 604 -16.55 0.55 -3.49
C ARG A 604 -16.24 1.14 -2.12
N PHE A 605 -16.59 0.40 -1.09
CA PHE A 605 -16.25 0.69 0.29
C PHE A 605 -15.48 -0.49 0.85
N THR A 606 -14.31 -0.25 1.44
CA THR A 606 -13.49 -1.29 2.07
C THR A 606 -13.19 -0.92 3.50
N GLN A 607 -13.73 -1.69 4.43
CA GLN A 607 -13.47 -1.60 5.87
C GLN A 607 -12.22 -2.43 6.20
N PHE A 608 -11.16 -1.78 6.67
CA PHE A 608 -9.95 -2.45 7.19
C PHE A 608 -9.91 -2.43 8.71
N GLY A 609 -10.36 -1.34 9.35
CA GLY A 609 -10.39 -1.24 10.81
C GLY A 609 -11.42 -2.18 11.47
N PRO A 610 -11.33 -2.38 12.79
CA PRO A 610 -12.04 -3.44 13.50
C PRO A 610 -13.55 -3.20 13.68
N LEU A 611 -14.02 -1.94 13.70
CA LEU A 611 -15.41 -1.64 14.03
C LEU A 611 -16.13 -0.85 12.94
N PHE A 612 -17.28 -1.35 12.51
CA PHE A 612 -18.25 -0.66 11.66
C PHE A 612 -19.57 -0.51 12.43
N THR A 613 -19.90 0.70 12.86
CA THR A 613 -21.15 1.01 13.54
C THR A 613 -22.10 1.72 12.58
N ASN A 614 -23.25 1.12 12.28
CA ASN A 614 -24.30 1.72 11.48
C ASN A 614 -25.48 2.15 12.35
N ASN A 615 -25.64 3.43 12.65
CA ASN A 615 -26.84 4.00 13.28
C ASN A 615 -27.73 4.77 12.29
N GLY A 616 -27.30 4.91 11.03
CA GLY A 616 -28.02 5.62 9.97
C GLY A 616 -28.50 4.67 8.89
N THR A 617 -28.21 5.02 7.63
CA THR A 617 -28.56 4.21 6.45
C THR A 617 -27.32 3.88 5.63
N LEU A 618 -27.09 2.58 5.40
CA LEU A 618 -26.09 2.08 4.45
C LEU A 618 -26.81 1.61 3.19
N ASN A 619 -26.57 2.26 2.04
CA ASN A 619 -27.25 1.97 0.77
C ASN A 619 -26.25 1.82 -0.39
N SER A 620 -26.67 1.13 -1.46
CA SER A 620 -25.97 1.19 -2.73
C SER A 620 -26.16 2.54 -3.44
N THR A 621 -25.26 2.85 -4.37
CA THR A 621 -25.43 3.99 -5.29
C THR A 621 -26.62 3.76 -6.24
N SER A 622 -27.10 4.81 -6.91
CA SER A 622 -28.13 4.71 -7.96
C SER A 622 -27.64 3.94 -9.20
N ASP A 623 -26.33 3.87 -9.42
CA ASP A 623 -25.68 2.95 -10.37
C ASP A 623 -25.44 1.59 -9.70
N ALA A 624 -26.56 0.95 -9.38
CA ALA A 624 -26.65 -0.21 -8.49
C ALA A 624 -26.14 -1.52 -9.11
N THR A 625 -25.23 -1.52 -10.09
CA THR A 625 -24.71 -2.79 -10.65
C THR A 625 -23.30 -3.16 -10.17
N VAL A 626 -22.60 -2.18 -9.59
CA VAL A 626 -21.15 -2.27 -9.30
C VAL A 626 -20.79 -1.90 -7.86
N SER A 627 -21.78 -1.55 -7.02
CA SER A 627 -21.56 -1.18 -5.62
C SER A 627 -21.07 -2.39 -4.79
N SER A 628 -20.00 -2.21 -4.00
CA SER A 628 -19.47 -3.24 -3.10
C SER A 628 -19.09 -2.69 -1.73
N PHE A 629 -19.41 -3.45 -0.68
CA PHE A 629 -19.04 -3.17 0.70
C PHE A 629 -18.21 -4.35 1.23
N ASN A 630 -16.92 -4.13 1.42
CA ASN A 630 -15.95 -5.18 1.68
C ASN A 630 -15.38 -5.05 3.10
N PHE A 631 -15.24 -6.18 3.77
CA PHE A 631 -14.56 -6.35 5.05
C PHE A 631 -13.22 -7.05 4.78
N SER A 632 -12.12 -6.32 4.94
CA SER A 632 -10.77 -6.74 4.53
C SER A 632 -9.72 -6.47 5.61
N GLY A 633 -10.13 -6.48 6.89
CA GLY A 633 -9.22 -6.31 8.01
C GLY A 633 -8.25 -7.48 8.19
N ILE A 634 -7.23 -7.26 9.01
CA ILE A 634 -6.26 -8.28 9.48
C ILE A 634 -6.45 -8.61 10.98
N VAL A 635 -7.59 -8.17 11.52
CA VAL A 635 -8.04 -8.34 12.90
C VAL A 635 -9.53 -8.68 12.86
N PRO A 636 -10.12 -9.29 13.91
CA PRO A 636 -11.56 -9.54 13.93
C PRO A 636 -12.35 -8.25 13.70
N GLN A 637 -13.32 -8.31 12.78
CA GLN A 637 -14.17 -7.17 12.45
C GLN A 637 -15.57 -7.34 13.02
N THR A 638 -16.19 -6.23 13.42
CA THR A 638 -17.56 -6.20 13.95
C THR A 638 -18.42 -5.20 13.18
N TYR A 639 -19.59 -5.65 12.71
CA TYR A 639 -20.70 -4.79 12.29
C TYR A 639 -21.69 -4.67 13.44
N THR A 640 -22.00 -3.44 13.87
CA THR A 640 -22.98 -3.17 14.94
C THR A 640 -23.81 -1.92 14.62
N GLY A 641 -24.70 -1.52 15.54
CA GLY A 641 -25.53 -0.32 15.45
C GLY A 641 -27.00 -0.62 15.16
N THR A 642 -27.80 0.45 15.15
CA THR A 642 -29.28 0.42 15.10
C THR A 642 -29.87 0.79 13.74
N GLY A 643 -29.01 1.11 12.78
CA GLY A 643 -29.34 1.62 11.46
C GLY A 643 -29.71 0.56 10.43
N THR A 644 -30.15 1.01 9.26
CA THR A 644 -30.61 0.15 8.16
C THR A 644 -29.44 -0.20 7.23
N GLY A 645 -29.19 -1.50 7.01
CA GLY A 645 -28.23 -2.00 6.03
C GLY A 645 -28.92 -2.51 4.77
N GLY A 646 -29.21 -1.62 3.82
CA GLY A 646 -30.07 -1.94 2.66
C GLY A 646 -31.51 -2.30 3.06
N THR A 647 -32.35 -2.53 2.06
CA THR A 647 -33.73 -3.00 2.24
C THR A 647 -34.06 -4.04 1.18
N LEU A 648 -35.19 -4.73 1.28
CA LEU A 648 -35.62 -5.63 0.21
C LEU A 648 -35.82 -4.89 -1.12
N ALA A 649 -36.36 -3.66 -1.09
CA ALA A 649 -36.55 -2.85 -2.29
C ALA A 649 -35.21 -2.36 -2.89
N VAL A 650 -34.25 -2.02 -2.04
CA VAL A 650 -32.93 -1.49 -2.40
C VAL A 650 -31.85 -2.21 -1.58
N PRO A 651 -31.49 -3.45 -1.94
CA PRO A 651 -30.45 -4.21 -1.23
C PRO A 651 -29.06 -3.66 -1.56
N LEU A 652 -28.11 -3.89 -0.66
CA LEU A 652 -26.69 -3.73 -0.98
C LEU A 652 -26.32 -4.66 -2.13
N GLN A 653 -25.54 -4.19 -3.09
CA GLN A 653 -25.29 -4.98 -4.30
C GLN A 653 -24.35 -6.14 -4.02
N THR A 654 -23.20 -5.86 -3.42
CA THR A 654 -22.23 -6.88 -3.00
C THR A 654 -21.75 -6.60 -1.58
N ILE A 655 -21.75 -7.63 -0.73
CA ILE A 655 -20.93 -7.67 0.49
C ILE A 655 -19.75 -8.60 0.25
N GLY A 656 -18.53 -8.17 0.56
CA GLY A 656 -17.33 -8.98 0.40
C GLY A 656 -16.65 -9.27 1.73
N ILE A 657 -16.26 -10.52 1.96
CA ILE A 657 -15.57 -10.98 3.16
C ILE A 657 -14.19 -11.51 2.75
N PHE A 658 -13.16 -10.76 3.14
CA PHE A 658 -11.75 -10.99 2.82
C PHE A 658 -10.90 -11.11 4.09
N ASN A 659 -11.54 -11.24 5.25
CA ASN A 659 -10.88 -11.19 6.56
C ASN A 659 -10.81 -12.59 7.16
N GLU A 660 -9.61 -13.16 7.25
CA GLU A 660 -9.37 -14.49 7.85
C GLU A 660 -9.74 -14.52 9.34
N GLU A 661 -9.72 -13.37 10.01
CA GLU A 661 -10.04 -13.20 11.43
C GLU A 661 -11.55 -13.04 11.69
N ASN A 662 -12.38 -13.26 10.67
CA ASN A 662 -13.84 -13.29 10.71
C ASN A 662 -14.52 -11.90 10.79
N LEU A 663 -15.80 -11.89 10.41
CA LEU A 663 -16.73 -10.78 10.61
C LEU A 663 -17.81 -11.22 11.60
N THR A 664 -17.97 -10.49 12.70
CA THR A 664 -19.12 -10.65 13.61
C THR A 664 -20.17 -9.60 13.30
N ILE A 665 -21.41 -10.04 13.05
CA ILE A 665 -22.56 -9.13 13.02
C ILE A 665 -23.20 -9.16 14.41
N ASP A 666 -23.34 -8.01 15.05
CA ASP A 666 -23.98 -7.89 16.35
C ASP A 666 -25.43 -8.43 16.27
N PRO A 667 -25.83 -9.40 17.13
CA PRO A 667 -27.19 -9.92 17.15
C PRO A 667 -28.28 -8.85 17.38
N ALA A 668 -27.93 -7.74 18.03
CA ALA A 668 -28.82 -6.61 18.27
C ALA A 668 -28.98 -5.71 17.03
N SER A 669 -28.10 -5.82 16.02
CA SER A 669 -28.22 -5.05 14.80
C SER A 669 -29.37 -5.54 13.91
N PRO A 670 -30.03 -4.62 13.17
CA PRO A 670 -30.97 -4.99 12.13
C PRO A 670 -30.35 -5.87 11.05
N GLN A 671 -31.18 -6.64 10.33
CA GLN A 671 -30.71 -7.46 9.23
C GLN A 671 -30.13 -6.62 8.08
N ILE A 672 -29.09 -7.13 7.44
CA ILE A 672 -28.43 -6.54 6.28
C ILE A 672 -28.95 -7.21 5.01
N PHE A 673 -29.53 -6.43 4.10
CA PHE A 673 -30.09 -6.92 2.84
C PHE A 673 -29.05 -6.80 1.73
N THR A 674 -28.74 -7.91 1.04
CA THR A 674 -27.81 -7.90 -0.10
C THR A 674 -28.24 -8.81 -1.25
N SER A 675 -27.88 -8.42 -2.48
CA SER A 675 -28.08 -9.23 -3.68
C SER A 675 -26.94 -10.24 -3.91
N ARG A 676 -25.73 -9.93 -3.44
CA ARG A 676 -24.55 -10.77 -3.62
C ARG A 676 -23.69 -10.76 -2.37
N ILE A 677 -23.16 -11.92 -2.02
CA ILE A 677 -22.09 -12.02 -1.03
C ILE A 677 -20.91 -12.84 -1.56
N ASN A 678 -19.71 -12.34 -1.33
CA ASN A 678 -18.44 -12.93 -1.69
C ASN A 678 -17.75 -13.40 -0.41
N LEU A 679 -17.83 -14.70 -0.12
CA LEU A 679 -17.18 -15.37 1.01
C LEU A 679 -15.81 -15.90 0.57
N PHE A 680 -14.83 -15.01 0.51
CA PHE A 680 -13.51 -15.39 -0.01
C PHE A 680 -12.69 -16.10 1.05
N THR A 681 -12.62 -15.55 2.25
CA THR A 681 -12.00 -16.17 3.43
C THR A 681 -12.68 -15.68 4.71
N GLY A 682 -12.49 -16.44 5.80
CA GLY A 682 -13.07 -16.16 7.11
C GLY A 682 -14.55 -16.48 7.25
N THR A 683 -15.00 -16.50 8.50
CA THR A 683 -16.39 -16.81 8.87
C THR A 683 -17.18 -15.52 9.04
N VAL A 684 -18.42 -15.50 8.56
CA VAL A 684 -19.43 -14.53 9.02
C VAL A 684 -20.12 -15.15 10.23
N ILE A 685 -20.04 -14.48 11.38
CA ILE A 685 -20.66 -14.89 12.65
C ILE A 685 -21.99 -14.14 12.80
N ASN A 686 -23.03 -14.86 13.24
CA ASN A 686 -24.43 -14.45 13.22
C ASN A 686 -24.94 -14.15 11.80
N SER A 687 -24.64 -15.05 10.87
CA SER A 687 -25.00 -14.93 9.46
C SER A 687 -26.52 -14.88 9.20
N ASP A 688 -27.35 -15.26 10.17
CA ASP A 688 -28.81 -15.10 10.14
C ASP A 688 -29.24 -13.62 10.10
N ARG A 689 -28.32 -12.71 10.46
CA ARG A 689 -28.48 -11.27 10.28
C ARG A 689 -28.31 -10.82 8.82
N VAL A 690 -27.90 -11.70 7.89
CA VAL A 690 -27.83 -11.39 6.46
C VAL A 690 -29.07 -11.91 5.74
N VAL A 691 -29.68 -11.07 4.92
CA VAL A 691 -30.76 -11.43 4.00
C VAL A 691 -30.20 -11.42 2.58
N ILE A 692 -30.19 -12.58 1.94
CA ILE A 692 -29.87 -12.72 0.52
C ILE A 692 -31.16 -12.49 -0.27
N GLY A 693 -31.38 -11.27 -0.75
CA GLY A 693 -32.64 -10.86 -1.33
C GLY A 693 -32.62 -9.55 -2.11
N GLY A 694 -33.75 -9.22 -2.75
CA GLY A 694 -33.89 -7.98 -3.53
C GLY A 694 -35.22 -7.86 -4.28
N GLY A 695 -35.63 -6.62 -4.57
CA GLY A 695 -36.96 -6.29 -5.11
C GLY A 695 -37.11 -6.43 -6.63
N ALA A 696 -36.01 -6.55 -7.37
CA ALA A 696 -36.04 -6.74 -8.82
C ALA A 696 -36.13 -8.24 -9.18
N ALA A 697 -37.11 -8.59 -10.01
CA ALA A 697 -37.34 -9.96 -10.50
C ALA A 697 -36.24 -10.50 -11.45
N THR A 698 -35.31 -9.65 -11.91
CA THR A 698 -34.36 -9.96 -13.00
C THR A 698 -32.89 -10.06 -12.56
N GLY A 699 -32.51 -9.53 -11.40
CA GLY A 699 -31.16 -9.71 -10.86
C GLY A 699 -31.05 -11.05 -10.13
N LEU A 700 -30.05 -11.88 -10.46
CA LEU A 700 -29.80 -13.12 -9.70
C LEU A 700 -29.27 -12.81 -8.30
N ARG A 701 -29.64 -13.62 -7.31
CA ARG A 701 -28.97 -13.63 -6.01
C ARG A 701 -27.74 -14.52 -6.10
N LEU A 702 -26.60 -14.03 -5.64
CA LEU A 702 -25.32 -14.72 -5.84
C LEU A 702 -24.58 -14.91 -4.52
N ILE A 703 -24.21 -16.15 -4.23
CA ILE A 703 -23.23 -16.46 -3.19
C ILE A 703 -22.00 -17.02 -3.87
N GLN A 704 -20.84 -16.42 -3.61
CA GLN A 704 -19.56 -16.93 -4.09
C GLN A 704 -18.71 -17.39 -2.90
N ARG A 705 -18.08 -18.56 -3.02
CA ARG A 705 -17.05 -19.05 -2.09
C ARG A 705 -15.71 -19.20 -2.82
N GLY A 706 -14.65 -18.65 -2.24
CA GLY A 706 -13.30 -18.57 -2.86
C GLY A 706 -13.15 -17.47 -3.92
N ASN A 707 -11.90 -17.11 -4.25
CA ASN A 707 -11.54 -15.95 -5.08
C ASN A 707 -10.17 -16.06 -5.79
N ALA A 708 -10.17 -16.57 -7.02
CA ALA A 708 -9.02 -16.67 -7.93
C ALA A 708 -8.11 -17.91 -7.76
N ALA A 709 -7.44 -18.25 -8.86
CA ALA A 709 -6.70 -19.49 -9.06
C ALA A 709 -5.49 -19.69 -8.13
N THR A 710 -5.06 -18.66 -7.40
CA THR A 710 -3.88 -18.68 -6.52
C THR A 710 -4.20 -18.46 -5.04
N GLN A 711 -5.48 -18.41 -4.64
CA GLN A 711 -5.85 -18.29 -3.23
C GLN A 711 -5.34 -19.49 -2.41
N THR A 712 -4.59 -19.20 -1.33
CA THR A 712 -4.07 -20.18 -0.37
C THR A 712 -4.86 -20.25 0.92
N ALA A 713 -5.64 -19.21 1.25
CA ALA A 713 -6.52 -19.19 2.40
C ALA A 713 -7.74 -20.13 2.20
N PRO A 714 -8.28 -20.75 3.27
CA PRO A 714 -9.54 -21.49 3.20
C PRO A 714 -10.69 -20.63 2.62
N PRO A 715 -11.72 -21.25 2.02
CA PRO A 715 -12.89 -20.51 1.56
C PRO A 715 -13.64 -19.91 2.76
N GLY A 716 -14.20 -18.71 2.59
CA GLY A 716 -15.06 -18.14 3.62
C GLY A 716 -16.34 -18.95 3.81
N GLU A 717 -16.99 -18.79 4.96
CA GLU A 717 -18.22 -19.53 5.31
C GLU A 717 -19.19 -18.72 6.17
N PHE A 718 -20.41 -19.22 6.28
CA PHE A 718 -21.40 -18.76 7.24
C PHE A 718 -21.40 -19.72 8.44
N ASP A 719 -21.58 -19.18 9.64
CA ASP A 719 -21.75 -19.98 10.87
C ASP A 719 -23.18 -20.55 11.03
N VAL A 720 -24.17 -19.86 10.48
CA VAL A 720 -25.59 -20.24 10.44
C VAL A 720 -26.20 -19.86 9.09
N ALA A 721 -27.32 -20.48 8.71
CA ALA A 721 -28.00 -20.13 7.47
C ALA A 721 -28.43 -18.64 7.44
N PRO A 722 -28.11 -17.89 6.38
CA PRO A 722 -28.70 -16.57 6.18
C PRO A 722 -30.19 -16.70 5.82
N THR A 723 -30.90 -15.58 5.87
CA THR A 723 -32.28 -15.54 5.39
C THR A 723 -32.30 -15.48 3.86
N PHE A 724 -32.98 -16.43 3.22
CA PHE A 724 -33.09 -16.49 1.76
C PHE A 724 -34.41 -15.88 1.28
N ASP A 725 -34.35 -14.71 0.65
CA ASP A 725 -35.48 -14.05 -0.01
C ASP A 725 -35.22 -13.93 -1.52
N LEU A 726 -35.27 -15.09 -2.18
CA LEU A 726 -34.76 -15.28 -3.55
C LEU A 726 -35.75 -14.84 -4.65
N GLY A 727 -37.02 -14.62 -4.31
CA GLY A 727 -38.10 -14.40 -5.27
C GLY A 727 -38.12 -15.46 -6.40
N THR A 728 -38.55 -15.05 -7.59
CA THR A 728 -38.49 -15.89 -8.80
C THR A 728 -37.09 -15.96 -9.42
N ALA A 729 -36.19 -15.05 -9.04
CA ALA A 729 -34.83 -14.98 -9.55
C ALA A 729 -34.02 -16.23 -9.17
N GLY A 730 -34.25 -16.79 -7.99
CA GLY A 730 -33.52 -17.95 -7.48
C GLY A 730 -32.07 -17.65 -7.10
N LEU A 731 -31.38 -18.65 -6.58
CA LEU A 731 -29.98 -18.55 -6.12
C LEU A 731 -29.00 -19.09 -7.17
N GLN A 732 -27.95 -18.32 -7.44
CA GLN A 732 -26.72 -18.81 -8.04
C GLN A 732 -25.67 -19.02 -6.95
N VAL A 733 -25.02 -20.18 -6.97
CA VAL A 733 -23.87 -20.48 -6.13
C VAL A 733 -22.64 -20.66 -7.01
N LEU A 734 -21.59 -19.91 -6.70
CA LEU A 734 -20.31 -19.92 -7.40
C LEU A 734 -19.24 -20.44 -6.46
N TYR A 735 -18.61 -21.56 -6.80
CA TYR A 735 -17.42 -22.05 -6.11
C TYR A 735 -16.19 -21.74 -6.98
N ALA A 736 -15.31 -20.89 -6.50
CA ALA A 736 -14.03 -20.61 -7.14
C ALA A 736 -12.90 -21.32 -6.38
N ASN A 737 -11.66 -21.13 -6.84
CA ASN A 737 -10.51 -21.69 -6.16
C ASN A 737 -10.31 -21.10 -4.76
N ALA A 738 -9.89 -21.95 -3.82
CA ALA A 738 -9.54 -21.63 -2.44
C ALA A 738 -8.42 -22.58 -1.99
N GLY A 739 -7.79 -22.33 -0.85
CA GLY A 739 -6.65 -23.10 -0.33
C GLY A 739 -6.95 -24.57 0.02
N SER A 740 -8.21 -24.98 0.01
CA SER A 740 -8.67 -26.32 0.36
C SER A 740 -9.91 -26.73 -0.46
N ASN A 741 -10.27 -28.01 -0.37
CA ASN A 741 -11.55 -28.53 -0.90
C ASN A 741 -12.72 -27.81 -0.22
N ILE A 742 -13.73 -27.41 -0.99
CA ILE A 742 -14.85 -26.61 -0.48
C ILE A 742 -16.05 -27.53 -0.20
N PRO A 743 -16.46 -27.77 1.06
CA PRO A 743 -17.71 -28.45 1.35
C PRO A 743 -18.89 -27.49 1.20
N THR A 744 -19.97 -27.92 0.52
CA THR A 744 -21.21 -27.13 0.50
C THR A 744 -21.76 -27.00 1.93
N GLY A 745 -22.24 -25.84 2.34
CA GLY A 745 -22.79 -25.59 3.67
C GLY A 745 -24.02 -24.70 3.67
N PHE A 746 -24.05 -23.73 4.59
CA PHE A 746 -25.16 -22.81 4.82
C PHE A 746 -25.44 -21.83 3.68
N GLU A 747 -24.57 -21.75 2.67
CA GLU A 747 -24.84 -21.08 1.40
C GLU A 747 -25.94 -21.77 0.58
N ILE A 748 -26.27 -23.03 0.89
CA ILE A 748 -27.36 -23.76 0.26
C ILE A 748 -28.64 -23.62 1.11
N PRO A 749 -29.76 -23.15 0.53
CA PRO A 749 -31.04 -23.10 1.23
C PRO A 749 -31.47 -24.48 1.74
N THR A 750 -32.26 -24.51 2.82
CA THR A 750 -32.80 -25.76 3.38
C THR A 750 -33.71 -26.52 2.42
N SER A 751 -34.28 -25.85 1.42
CA SER A 751 -35.01 -26.50 0.32
C SER A 751 -34.12 -27.38 -0.56
N ARG A 752 -32.80 -27.21 -0.50
CA ARG A 752 -31.80 -27.89 -1.34
C ARG A 752 -32.06 -27.73 -2.84
N VAL A 753 -32.70 -26.62 -3.20
CA VAL A 753 -32.99 -26.22 -4.58
C VAL A 753 -32.30 -24.89 -4.87
N ILE A 754 -31.41 -24.89 -5.86
CA ILE A 754 -30.76 -23.70 -6.39
C ILE A 754 -31.04 -23.58 -7.88
N ARG A 755 -30.87 -22.37 -8.42
CA ARG A 755 -31.08 -22.13 -9.84
C ARG A 755 -29.82 -22.40 -10.65
N ARG A 756 -28.66 -21.97 -10.15
CA ARG A 756 -27.38 -22.11 -10.86
C ARG A 756 -26.28 -22.62 -9.95
N LEU A 757 -25.51 -23.57 -10.46
CA LEU A 757 -24.27 -24.02 -9.85
C LEU A 757 -23.13 -23.78 -10.84
N PHE A 758 -22.18 -22.93 -10.47
CA PHE A 758 -20.92 -22.78 -11.18
C PHE A 758 -19.80 -23.25 -10.27
N PHE A 759 -18.88 -24.06 -10.79
CA PHE A 759 -17.64 -24.36 -10.06
C PHE A 759 -16.38 -24.33 -10.94
N SER A 760 -15.35 -23.71 -10.38
CA SER A 760 -13.97 -23.60 -10.88
C SER A 760 -13.02 -23.70 -9.69
N CYS A 761 -12.98 -24.88 -9.07
CA CYS A 761 -12.30 -25.14 -7.80
C CYS A 761 -11.33 -26.33 -7.97
N PRO A 762 -10.09 -26.09 -8.43
CA PRO A 762 -9.06 -27.11 -8.64
C PRO A 762 -8.84 -28.05 -7.44
N ASN A 763 -8.92 -27.51 -6.22
CA ASN A 763 -8.77 -28.29 -4.98
C ASN A 763 -10.00 -29.13 -4.59
N GLY A 764 -11.08 -29.03 -5.37
CA GLY A 764 -12.30 -29.83 -5.22
C GLY A 764 -13.49 -29.06 -4.63
N LEU A 765 -14.68 -29.64 -4.85
CA LEU A 765 -15.94 -29.30 -4.20
C LEU A 765 -16.56 -30.58 -3.64
N LEU A 766 -17.04 -30.56 -2.40
CA LEU A 766 -17.69 -31.70 -1.74
C LEU A 766 -19.16 -31.38 -1.46
N LEU A 767 -20.08 -32.17 -1.99
CA LEU A 767 -21.50 -32.04 -1.68
C LEU A 767 -21.79 -32.64 -0.31
N THR A 768 -22.23 -31.79 0.62
CA THR A 768 -22.69 -32.20 1.95
C THR A 768 -24.12 -31.70 2.21
N GLY A 769 -24.76 -32.21 3.27
CA GLY A 769 -26.11 -31.79 3.65
C GLY A 769 -27.26 -32.41 2.83
N GLY A 770 -27.01 -33.50 2.10
CA GLY A 770 -28.00 -34.22 1.31
C GLY A 770 -27.96 -33.92 -0.19
N ASP A 771 -28.94 -34.45 -0.92
CA ASP A 771 -29.09 -34.20 -2.37
C ASP A 771 -29.23 -32.70 -2.67
N LEU A 772 -28.77 -32.28 -3.84
CA LEU A 772 -28.87 -30.89 -4.31
C LEU A 772 -29.50 -30.86 -5.70
N THR A 773 -30.60 -30.11 -5.83
CA THR A 773 -31.29 -29.93 -7.10
C THR A 773 -30.94 -28.59 -7.74
N VAL A 774 -30.47 -28.62 -8.98
CA VAL A 774 -30.25 -27.45 -9.83
C VAL A 774 -31.41 -27.35 -10.83
N GLN A 775 -32.35 -26.45 -10.55
CA GLN A 775 -33.55 -26.25 -11.36
C GLN A 775 -34.14 -24.84 -11.25
N ASN A 776 -34.69 -24.32 -12.34
CA ASN A 776 -35.72 -23.28 -12.34
C ASN A 776 -36.39 -23.26 -13.73
N ALA A 777 -37.72 -23.16 -13.77
CA ALA A 777 -38.50 -23.18 -15.00
C ALA A 777 -38.39 -21.86 -15.79
N SER A 778 -38.24 -20.70 -15.12
CA SER A 778 -38.08 -19.42 -15.79
C SER A 778 -37.44 -18.34 -14.89
N PRO A 779 -36.31 -17.74 -15.28
CA PRO A 779 -35.47 -18.15 -16.42
C PRO A 779 -34.69 -19.43 -16.10
N VAL A 780 -34.33 -20.18 -17.14
CA VAL A 780 -33.72 -21.53 -17.05
C VAL A 780 -32.51 -21.57 -16.10
N GLY A 781 -32.40 -22.65 -15.32
CA GLY A 781 -31.25 -22.95 -14.46
C GLY A 781 -30.03 -23.44 -15.24
N SER A 782 -28.84 -23.42 -14.62
CA SER A 782 -27.60 -23.91 -15.25
C SER A 782 -26.66 -24.65 -14.27
N LEU A 783 -26.02 -25.71 -14.76
CA LEU A 783 -24.82 -26.30 -14.17
C LEU A 783 -23.63 -25.98 -15.08
N GLU A 784 -22.64 -25.29 -14.55
CA GLU A 784 -21.46 -24.83 -15.28
C GLU A 784 -20.19 -25.40 -14.62
N ILE A 785 -19.55 -26.34 -15.31
CA ILE A 785 -18.37 -27.08 -14.85
C ILE A 785 -17.14 -26.49 -15.53
N SER A 786 -16.48 -25.54 -14.88
CA SER A 786 -15.35 -24.83 -15.47
C SER A 786 -14.01 -25.49 -15.14
N ASN A 787 -13.79 -25.91 -13.89
CA ASN A 787 -12.58 -26.60 -13.44
C ASN A 787 -12.80 -27.32 -12.10
N GLY A 788 -12.09 -28.41 -11.84
CA GLY A 788 -12.14 -29.15 -10.57
C GLY A 788 -13.09 -30.35 -10.54
N ILE A 789 -13.15 -31.04 -9.40
CA ILE A 789 -13.98 -32.24 -9.20
C ILE A 789 -15.04 -31.94 -8.14
N LEU A 790 -16.32 -32.11 -8.48
CA LEU A 790 -17.42 -32.15 -7.52
C LEU A 790 -17.63 -33.58 -7.04
N SER A 791 -17.33 -33.87 -5.78
CA SER A 791 -17.58 -35.19 -5.18
C SER A 791 -18.92 -35.20 -4.47
N THR A 792 -19.81 -36.16 -4.79
CA THR A 792 -21.15 -36.20 -4.20
C THR A 792 -21.25 -37.07 -2.95
N GLY A 793 -20.29 -37.98 -2.74
CA GLY A 793 -20.35 -38.95 -1.65
C GLY A 793 -21.57 -39.87 -1.80
N SER A 794 -22.40 -39.97 -0.76
CA SER A 794 -23.68 -40.68 -0.78
C SER A 794 -24.84 -39.85 -1.34
N ASN A 795 -24.61 -38.58 -1.65
CA ASN A 795 -25.65 -37.65 -2.13
C ASN A 795 -25.71 -37.66 -3.67
N LYS A 796 -26.79 -37.10 -4.21
CA LYS A 796 -27.00 -36.87 -5.63
C LYS A 796 -26.93 -35.39 -5.99
N LEU A 797 -26.33 -35.09 -7.15
CA LEU A 797 -26.57 -33.83 -7.86
C LEU A 797 -27.71 -34.05 -8.86
N ILE A 798 -28.85 -33.40 -8.66
CA ILE A 798 -30.06 -33.56 -9.47
C ILE A 798 -30.18 -32.36 -10.42
N ILE A 799 -30.35 -32.63 -11.72
CA ILE A 799 -30.47 -31.62 -12.78
C ILE A 799 -31.89 -31.65 -13.33
N GLY A 800 -32.59 -30.52 -13.17
CA GLY A 800 -33.95 -30.34 -13.68
C GLY A 800 -34.06 -30.50 -15.20
N ALA A 801 -35.24 -30.83 -15.69
CA ALA A 801 -35.45 -31.22 -17.09
C ALA A 801 -34.96 -30.17 -18.10
N SER A 802 -35.23 -28.89 -17.82
CA SER A 802 -34.86 -27.75 -18.66
C SER A 802 -33.51 -27.12 -18.32
N THR A 803 -32.82 -27.56 -17.26
CA THR A 803 -31.54 -26.99 -16.80
C THR A 803 -30.45 -27.24 -17.85
N THR A 804 -29.70 -26.20 -18.21
CA THR A 804 -28.56 -26.34 -19.12
C THR A 804 -27.35 -26.89 -18.37
N VAL A 805 -26.56 -27.73 -19.03
CA VAL A 805 -25.31 -28.25 -18.49
C VAL A 805 -24.19 -27.90 -19.46
N THR A 806 -23.17 -27.20 -18.99
CA THR A 806 -21.97 -26.89 -19.77
C THR A 806 -20.72 -27.33 -19.02
N ARG A 807 -19.70 -27.74 -19.78
CA ARG A 807 -18.45 -28.23 -19.23
C ARG A 807 -17.25 -27.76 -20.06
N THR A 808 -16.30 -27.09 -19.43
CA THR A 808 -14.99 -26.74 -20.00
C THR A 808 -13.92 -27.73 -19.51
N ASN A 809 -13.75 -27.83 -18.18
CA ASN A 809 -12.84 -28.78 -17.54
C ASN A 809 -13.41 -29.24 -16.19
N GLY A 810 -13.07 -30.44 -15.72
CA GLY A 810 -13.64 -31.02 -14.49
C GLY A 810 -14.82 -31.96 -14.72
N HIS A 811 -15.36 -32.52 -13.63
CA HIS A 811 -16.44 -33.52 -13.66
C HIS A 811 -17.04 -33.81 -12.27
N ILE A 812 -18.11 -34.61 -12.26
CA ILE A 812 -18.76 -35.12 -11.05
C ILE A 812 -18.16 -36.49 -10.71
N ASN A 813 -17.67 -36.64 -9.48
CA ASN A 813 -17.26 -37.92 -8.90
C ASN A 813 -18.34 -38.40 -7.93
N GLY A 814 -19.29 -39.18 -8.45
CA GLY A 814 -20.46 -39.65 -7.72
C GLY A 814 -21.73 -39.61 -8.57
N ASP A 815 -22.89 -39.62 -7.90
CA ASP A 815 -24.20 -39.72 -8.55
C ASP A 815 -24.69 -38.37 -9.08
N ILE A 816 -24.97 -38.32 -10.39
CA ILE A 816 -25.70 -37.23 -11.03
C ILE A 816 -26.97 -37.78 -11.67
N GLU A 817 -28.11 -37.15 -11.33
CA GLU A 817 -29.43 -37.49 -11.85
C GLU A 817 -29.88 -36.41 -12.83
N MET A 818 -30.36 -36.79 -14.02
CA MET A 818 -30.95 -35.84 -14.97
C MET A 818 -32.38 -36.25 -15.33
N LEU A 819 -33.31 -35.30 -15.20
CA LEU A 819 -34.72 -35.49 -15.49
C LEU A 819 -35.02 -35.34 -17.00
N TYR A 820 -35.92 -36.14 -17.54
CA TYR A 820 -36.41 -36.08 -18.91
C TYR A 820 -37.92 -35.89 -18.95
N THR A 821 -38.36 -34.79 -19.56
CA THR A 821 -39.78 -34.52 -19.87
C THR A 821 -40.10 -34.65 -21.35
N ALA A 822 -39.08 -34.89 -22.17
CA ALA A 822 -39.12 -35.16 -23.60
C ALA A 822 -37.91 -36.02 -23.99
N THR A 823 -38.02 -36.74 -25.10
CA THR A 823 -36.91 -37.49 -25.71
C THR A 823 -35.78 -36.54 -26.14
N GLY A 824 -34.54 -37.02 -26.14
CA GLY A 824 -33.39 -36.25 -26.55
C GLY A 824 -32.10 -36.68 -25.86
N THR A 825 -31.01 -36.02 -26.22
CA THR A 825 -29.67 -36.34 -25.74
C THR A 825 -29.29 -35.52 -24.52
N LYS A 826 -28.74 -36.17 -23.50
CA LYS A 826 -27.99 -35.50 -22.42
C LYS A 826 -26.66 -36.21 -22.18
N THR A 827 -25.65 -35.44 -21.82
CA THR A 827 -24.34 -35.95 -21.41
C THR A 827 -24.18 -35.81 -19.90
N PHE A 828 -23.93 -36.94 -19.24
CA PHE A 828 -23.63 -37.02 -17.83
C PHE A 828 -22.12 -36.85 -17.66
N HIS A 829 -21.71 -35.70 -17.13
CA HIS A 829 -20.30 -35.36 -16.95
C HIS A 829 -19.68 -36.05 -15.72
N VAL A 830 -19.77 -37.37 -15.67
CA VAL A 830 -19.23 -38.20 -14.60
C VAL A 830 -17.76 -38.54 -14.81
N GLY A 831 -17.07 -38.85 -13.73
CA GLY A 831 -15.70 -39.37 -13.70
C GLY A 831 -15.35 -39.89 -12.33
N THR A 832 -14.06 -40.18 -12.13
CA THR A 832 -13.50 -40.61 -10.85
C THR A 832 -12.39 -39.64 -10.43
N ALA A 833 -11.78 -39.84 -9.27
CA ALA A 833 -10.56 -39.09 -8.91
C ALA A 833 -9.43 -39.22 -9.97
N ASN A 834 -9.46 -40.26 -10.80
CA ASN A 834 -8.41 -40.58 -11.78
C ASN A 834 -8.79 -40.20 -13.22
N GLY A 835 -9.93 -39.54 -13.44
CA GLY A 835 -10.22 -38.93 -14.74
C GLY A 835 -11.69 -38.90 -15.12
N TYR A 836 -11.99 -38.06 -16.11
CA TYR A 836 -13.31 -37.84 -16.70
C TYR A 836 -13.74 -39.04 -17.57
N SER A 837 -14.97 -39.52 -17.42
CA SER A 837 -15.48 -40.69 -18.18
C SER A 837 -16.98 -40.57 -18.41
N PRO A 838 -17.41 -39.61 -19.25
CA PRO A 838 -18.81 -39.27 -19.39
C PRO A 838 -19.62 -40.41 -20.00
N VAL A 839 -20.93 -40.35 -19.75
CA VAL A 839 -21.93 -41.17 -20.44
C VAL A 839 -22.88 -40.25 -21.17
N THR A 840 -23.09 -40.49 -22.46
CA THR A 840 -24.13 -39.79 -23.24
C THR A 840 -25.32 -40.72 -23.42
N ALA A 841 -26.50 -40.27 -22.98
CA ALA A 841 -27.75 -40.98 -23.15
C ALA A 841 -28.64 -40.21 -24.13
N ASN A 842 -28.86 -40.79 -25.31
CA ASN A 842 -29.86 -40.33 -26.26
C ASN A 842 -31.17 -41.07 -26.00
N VAL A 843 -32.07 -40.46 -25.23
CA VAL A 843 -33.37 -41.03 -24.90
C VAL A 843 -34.28 -40.97 -26.12
N THR A 844 -34.67 -42.13 -26.63
CA THR A 844 -35.48 -42.28 -27.85
C THR A 844 -36.94 -42.61 -27.55
N SER A 845 -37.26 -43.04 -26.33
CA SER A 845 -38.61 -43.29 -25.85
C SER A 845 -38.77 -42.90 -24.38
N LEU A 846 -39.95 -42.41 -24.02
CA LEU A 846 -40.39 -42.17 -22.64
C LEU A 846 -41.72 -42.91 -22.45
N GLY A 847 -41.67 -44.10 -21.84
CA GLY A 847 -42.86 -44.84 -21.42
C GLY A 847 -43.57 -44.18 -20.22
N VAL A 848 -42.82 -43.47 -19.37
CA VAL A 848 -43.33 -42.61 -18.29
C VAL A 848 -42.75 -41.20 -18.43
N ASN A 849 -43.57 -40.17 -18.19
CA ASN A 849 -43.16 -38.77 -18.23
C ASN A 849 -43.57 -38.04 -16.93
N PRO A 850 -42.63 -37.48 -16.15
CA PRO A 850 -41.18 -37.49 -16.37
C PRO A 850 -40.52 -38.84 -16.01
N SER A 851 -39.37 -39.12 -16.62
CA SER A 851 -38.44 -40.18 -16.19
C SER A 851 -37.06 -39.58 -15.91
N SER A 852 -36.17 -40.29 -15.20
CA SER A 852 -34.80 -39.85 -14.92
C SER A 852 -33.79 -40.98 -15.01
N LEU A 853 -32.54 -40.61 -15.31
CA LEU A 853 -31.38 -41.50 -15.16
C LEU A 853 -30.44 -40.90 -14.11
N THR A 854 -30.04 -41.74 -13.15
CA THR A 854 -28.91 -41.48 -12.24
C THR A 854 -27.71 -42.25 -12.77
N ILE A 855 -26.58 -41.56 -12.95
CA ILE A 855 -25.34 -42.17 -13.44
C ILE A 855 -24.17 -41.81 -12.53
N ARG A 856 -23.31 -42.80 -12.24
CA ARG A 856 -21.97 -42.60 -11.67
C ARG A 856 -20.93 -43.45 -12.39
N SER A 857 -19.67 -43.03 -12.30
CA SER A 857 -18.52 -43.84 -12.71
C SER A 857 -17.74 -44.30 -11.47
N THR A 858 -17.21 -45.52 -11.50
CA THR A 858 -16.40 -46.09 -10.42
C THR A 858 -15.06 -46.56 -10.96
N GLN A 859 -13.98 -46.25 -10.25
CA GLN A 859 -12.65 -46.72 -10.59
C GLN A 859 -12.46 -48.16 -10.14
N GLY A 860 -11.86 -48.98 -10.99
CA GLY A 860 -11.54 -50.37 -10.74
C GLY A 860 -12.33 -51.31 -11.64
N SER A 861 -11.87 -52.55 -11.74
CA SER A 861 -12.63 -53.59 -12.44
C SER A 861 -13.91 -53.86 -11.66
N HIS A 862 -15.01 -54.13 -12.37
CA HIS A 862 -16.28 -54.43 -11.71
C HIS A 862 -16.11 -55.65 -10.77
N PRO A 863 -16.61 -55.62 -9.52
CA PRO A 863 -16.36 -56.68 -8.52
C PRO A 863 -16.77 -58.08 -8.97
N ASN A 864 -17.81 -58.16 -9.80
CA ASN A 864 -18.33 -59.42 -10.33
C ASN A 864 -17.76 -59.82 -11.70
N ALA A 865 -16.82 -59.05 -12.28
CA ALA A 865 -16.25 -59.38 -13.58
C ALA A 865 -15.57 -60.77 -13.52
N PRO A 866 -15.80 -61.68 -14.49
CA PRO A 866 -15.27 -63.05 -14.43
C PRO A 866 -13.75 -63.12 -14.29
N ASN A 867 -13.04 -62.17 -14.91
CA ASN A 867 -11.62 -61.98 -14.72
C ASN A 867 -11.30 -60.49 -14.64
N ALA A 868 -10.86 -60.02 -13.48
CA ALA A 868 -10.52 -58.62 -13.27
C ALA A 868 -9.34 -58.14 -14.14
N ALA A 869 -8.46 -59.04 -14.58
CA ALA A 869 -7.31 -58.72 -15.42
C ALA A 869 -7.67 -58.53 -16.91
N SER A 870 -8.82 -59.04 -17.37
CA SER A 870 -9.32 -58.80 -18.73
C SER A 870 -10.42 -57.73 -18.78
N ALA A 871 -10.82 -57.20 -17.62
CA ALA A 871 -11.86 -56.20 -17.49
C ALA A 871 -11.30 -54.79 -17.38
N LEU A 872 -11.93 -53.88 -18.09
CA LEU A 872 -11.72 -52.45 -18.00
C LEU A 872 -11.74 -52.03 -16.53
N ARG A 873 -10.75 -51.24 -16.14
CA ARG A 873 -10.57 -50.78 -14.75
C ARG A 873 -11.50 -49.60 -14.45
N ARG A 874 -12.70 -49.63 -15.02
CA ARG A 874 -13.79 -48.67 -14.86
C ARG A 874 -15.12 -49.36 -15.11
N PHE A 875 -16.13 -48.97 -14.35
CA PHE A 875 -17.51 -49.34 -14.60
C PHE A 875 -18.45 -48.18 -14.28
N TRP A 876 -19.65 -48.22 -14.85
CA TRP A 876 -20.69 -47.21 -14.62
C TRP A 876 -21.93 -47.85 -14.02
N SER A 877 -22.52 -47.23 -13.02
CA SER A 877 -23.82 -47.61 -12.48
C SER A 877 -24.87 -46.67 -13.05
N LEU A 878 -25.89 -47.24 -13.69
CA LEU A 878 -27.02 -46.51 -14.24
C LEU A 878 -28.28 -46.99 -13.52
N THR A 879 -29.05 -46.06 -12.97
CA THR A 879 -30.32 -46.35 -12.30
C THR A 879 -31.41 -45.45 -12.86
N GLU A 880 -32.49 -46.07 -13.29
CA GLU A 880 -33.65 -45.39 -13.83
C GLU A 880 -34.70 -45.13 -12.76
N THR A 881 -35.41 -44.01 -12.89
CA THR A 881 -36.72 -43.80 -12.27
C THR A 881 -37.73 -43.45 -13.36
N GLY A 882 -38.82 -44.22 -13.48
CA GLY A 882 -39.78 -44.11 -14.56
C GLY A 882 -39.64 -45.26 -15.57
N ASP A 883 -39.81 -44.95 -16.85
CA ASP A 883 -39.69 -45.88 -17.98
C ASP A 883 -39.23 -45.10 -19.21
N LEU A 884 -38.02 -45.36 -19.67
CA LEU A 884 -37.35 -44.76 -20.81
C LEU A 884 -36.47 -45.77 -21.54
N ALA A 885 -36.25 -45.51 -22.83
CA ALA A 885 -35.26 -46.23 -23.62
C ALA A 885 -34.23 -45.27 -24.18
N ALA A 886 -32.94 -45.64 -24.11
CA ALA A 886 -31.85 -44.78 -24.56
C ALA A 886 -30.76 -45.54 -25.32
N THR A 887 -30.22 -44.91 -26.37
CA THR A 887 -28.91 -45.30 -26.90
C THR A 887 -27.84 -44.71 -26.00
N LEU A 888 -26.93 -45.55 -25.51
CA LEU A 888 -25.89 -45.16 -24.55
C LEU A 888 -24.51 -45.14 -25.21
N SER A 889 -23.71 -44.12 -24.92
CA SER A 889 -22.31 -44.02 -25.31
C SER A 889 -21.45 -43.78 -24.07
N PHE A 890 -20.50 -44.67 -23.82
CA PHE A 890 -19.59 -44.63 -22.68
C PHE A 890 -18.19 -44.24 -23.15
N VAL A 891 -17.53 -43.34 -22.42
CA VAL A 891 -16.16 -42.91 -22.69
C VAL A 891 -15.26 -43.32 -21.52
N TYR A 892 -14.20 -44.08 -21.79
CA TYR A 892 -13.20 -44.50 -20.79
C TYR A 892 -11.84 -43.84 -21.05
N GLN A 893 -10.91 -43.98 -20.10
CA GLN A 893 -9.54 -43.52 -20.25
C GLN A 893 -8.66 -44.65 -20.79
N GLN A 894 -7.66 -44.33 -21.60
CA GLN A 894 -6.67 -45.32 -22.05
C GLN A 894 -6.02 -46.08 -20.89
N ALA A 895 -5.78 -45.38 -19.77
CA ALA A 895 -5.21 -45.96 -18.56
C ALA A 895 -6.14 -46.99 -17.86
N ASP A 896 -7.43 -47.01 -18.20
CA ASP A 896 -8.37 -48.01 -17.69
C ASP A 896 -8.26 -49.34 -18.46
N VAL A 897 -7.67 -49.34 -19.67
CA VAL A 897 -7.50 -50.54 -20.49
C VAL A 897 -6.46 -51.45 -19.83
N PRO A 898 -6.78 -52.72 -19.55
CA PRO A 898 -5.84 -53.65 -18.93
C PRO A 898 -4.60 -53.88 -19.79
N SER A 899 -3.43 -53.93 -19.15
CA SER A 899 -2.17 -54.22 -19.84
C SER A 899 -2.20 -55.61 -20.47
N GLY A 900 -1.75 -55.72 -21.73
CA GLY A 900 -1.69 -57.00 -22.46
C GLY A 900 -3.00 -57.43 -23.13
N ILE A 901 -4.09 -56.67 -22.98
CA ILE A 901 -5.36 -56.94 -23.66
C ILE A 901 -5.48 -56.01 -24.88
N PRO A 902 -5.63 -56.54 -26.11
CA PRO A 902 -5.95 -55.72 -27.28
C PRO A 902 -7.28 -55.00 -27.03
N GLU A 903 -7.27 -53.68 -27.08
CA GLU A 903 -8.47 -52.87 -26.79
C GLU A 903 -9.63 -53.24 -27.71
N SER A 904 -9.35 -53.55 -28.98
CA SER A 904 -10.33 -54.02 -29.96
C SER A 904 -11.03 -55.34 -29.60
N SER A 905 -10.52 -56.08 -28.61
CA SER A 905 -11.14 -57.31 -28.10
C SER A 905 -12.15 -57.08 -26.97
N LEU A 906 -12.28 -55.84 -26.49
CA LEU A 906 -13.22 -55.47 -25.44
C LEU A 906 -14.65 -55.38 -25.99
N GLY A 907 -15.61 -56.02 -25.31
CA GLY A 907 -17.04 -55.87 -25.60
C GLY A 907 -17.78 -55.21 -24.45
N LEU A 908 -18.90 -54.52 -24.75
CA LEU A 908 -19.77 -53.92 -23.72
C LEU A 908 -20.53 -55.01 -22.97
N LYS A 909 -20.50 -54.95 -21.64
CA LYS A 909 -21.09 -55.94 -20.75
C LYS A 909 -22.00 -55.24 -19.74
N ARG A 910 -23.22 -55.78 -19.58
CA ARG A 910 -24.20 -55.32 -18.59
C ARG A 910 -24.34 -56.36 -17.49
N TYR A 911 -24.20 -55.96 -16.24
CA TYR A 911 -24.40 -56.80 -15.07
C TYR A 911 -25.91 -56.92 -14.78
N THR A 912 -26.47 -58.13 -14.76
CA THR A 912 -27.91 -58.35 -14.60
C THR A 912 -28.32 -58.82 -13.20
N GLY A 913 -27.37 -59.19 -12.35
CA GLY A 913 -27.64 -59.71 -11.00
C GLY A 913 -28.32 -61.09 -10.95
N ALA A 914 -28.64 -61.73 -12.08
CA ALA A 914 -29.32 -63.02 -12.16
C ALA A 914 -28.75 -63.96 -13.25
N GLY A 915 -28.50 -65.23 -12.93
CA GLY A 915 -28.53 -66.39 -13.86
C GLY A 915 -27.53 -66.50 -15.03
N SER A 916 -26.82 -65.43 -15.40
CA SER A 916 -25.63 -65.36 -16.26
C SER A 916 -25.01 -64.00 -15.94
N VAL A 917 -23.84 -63.99 -15.29
CA VAL A 917 -23.37 -62.86 -14.48
C VAL A 917 -23.23 -61.55 -15.28
N PHE A 918 -23.02 -61.62 -16.60
CA PHE A 918 -23.02 -60.48 -17.51
C PHE A 918 -23.60 -60.86 -18.88
N ASP A 919 -24.48 -60.01 -19.39
CA ASP A 919 -24.92 -60.11 -20.78
C ASP A 919 -24.02 -59.27 -21.69
N THR A 920 -23.81 -59.77 -22.91
CA THR A 920 -23.10 -59.02 -23.95
C THR A 920 -24.07 -58.13 -24.68
N ILE A 921 -23.79 -56.82 -24.70
CA ILE A 921 -24.65 -55.85 -25.37
C ILE A 921 -24.02 -55.49 -26.72
N PRO A 922 -24.76 -55.66 -27.83
CA PRO A 922 -24.30 -55.21 -29.14
C PRO A 922 -23.95 -53.73 -29.11
N ALA A 923 -22.69 -53.42 -29.42
CA ALA A 923 -22.15 -52.07 -29.37
C ALA A 923 -21.01 -51.91 -30.38
N THR A 924 -20.76 -50.67 -30.78
CA THR A 924 -19.63 -50.29 -31.63
C THR A 924 -18.55 -49.65 -30.75
N LEU A 925 -17.38 -50.29 -30.72
CA LEU A 925 -16.18 -49.82 -30.04
C LEU A 925 -15.32 -48.98 -31.00
N ASP A 926 -14.91 -47.80 -30.56
CA ASP A 926 -13.91 -46.97 -31.23
C ASP A 926 -12.71 -46.77 -30.30
N THR A 927 -11.62 -47.47 -30.61
CA THR A 927 -10.37 -47.44 -29.84
C THR A 927 -9.56 -46.16 -30.06
N ALA A 928 -9.86 -45.36 -31.09
CA ALA A 928 -9.17 -44.09 -31.32
C ALA A 928 -9.68 -42.99 -30.38
N THR A 929 -10.94 -43.09 -29.97
CA THR A 929 -11.60 -42.14 -29.07
C THR A 929 -11.90 -42.71 -27.68
N ASN A 930 -11.55 -43.98 -27.44
CA ASN A 930 -11.88 -44.75 -26.23
C ASN A 930 -13.39 -44.70 -25.91
N THR A 931 -14.22 -44.89 -26.92
CA THR A 931 -15.68 -44.84 -26.80
C THR A 931 -16.36 -46.15 -27.21
N ILE A 932 -17.45 -46.49 -26.53
CA ILE A 932 -18.31 -47.62 -26.92
C ILE A 932 -19.77 -47.22 -26.89
N THR A 933 -20.50 -47.47 -27.98
CA THR A 933 -21.89 -47.02 -28.16
C THR A 933 -22.82 -48.18 -28.47
N THR A 934 -23.96 -48.28 -27.78
CA THR A 934 -24.93 -49.36 -28.00
C THR A 934 -25.51 -49.29 -29.41
N SER A 935 -25.68 -50.45 -30.06
CA SER A 935 -26.21 -50.51 -31.44
C SER A 935 -27.73 -50.35 -31.51
N SER A 936 -28.42 -50.38 -30.37
CA SER A 936 -29.87 -50.16 -30.24
C SER A 936 -30.22 -49.52 -28.89
N PRO A 937 -31.41 -48.89 -28.75
CA PRO A 937 -31.87 -48.37 -27.47
C PRO A 937 -32.01 -49.48 -26.41
N ILE A 938 -31.64 -49.15 -25.18
CA ILE A 938 -31.72 -50.02 -23.99
C ILE A 938 -32.77 -49.47 -23.03
N SER A 939 -33.57 -50.37 -22.44
CA SER A 939 -34.61 -50.06 -21.42
C SER A 939 -34.36 -50.70 -20.06
N ASP A 940 -33.31 -51.52 -19.89
CA ASP A 940 -32.93 -52.01 -18.56
C ASP A 940 -31.50 -51.56 -18.22
N PHE A 941 -31.41 -50.81 -17.13
CA PHE A 941 -30.20 -50.18 -16.63
C PHE A 941 -29.69 -50.88 -15.36
N SER A 942 -28.38 -50.89 -15.17
CA SER A 942 -27.67 -51.56 -14.08
C SER A 942 -26.20 -51.13 -14.07
N ASP A 943 -25.26 -52.02 -13.71
CA ASP A 943 -23.82 -51.76 -13.85
C ASP A 943 -23.28 -52.20 -15.22
N TRP A 944 -22.36 -51.41 -15.77
CA TRP A 944 -21.81 -51.57 -17.12
C TRP A 944 -20.29 -51.50 -17.12
N THR A 945 -19.62 -52.41 -17.81
CA THR A 945 -18.16 -52.42 -17.99
C THR A 945 -17.79 -53.04 -19.33
N LEU A 946 -16.50 -53.13 -19.63
CA LEU A 946 -15.97 -53.80 -20.81
C LEU A 946 -15.00 -54.90 -20.37
N PHE A 947 -15.08 -56.07 -20.99
CA PHE A 947 -14.04 -57.09 -20.85
C PHE A 947 -13.96 -57.97 -22.08
N SER A 948 -12.77 -58.53 -22.33
CA SER A 948 -12.60 -59.56 -23.36
C SER A 948 -13.10 -60.91 -22.81
N SER A 949 -13.77 -61.67 -23.66
CA SER A 949 -14.10 -63.07 -23.38
C SER A 949 -12.99 -64.03 -23.84
N LEU A 950 -11.83 -63.49 -24.24
CA LEU A 950 -10.65 -64.29 -24.59
C LEU A 950 -9.94 -64.67 -23.29
N SER A 951 -9.95 -65.96 -22.96
CA SER A 951 -9.12 -66.53 -21.89
C SER A 951 -7.65 -66.16 -22.18
N PRO A 952 -6.83 -65.79 -21.17
CA PRO A 952 -5.43 -65.43 -21.41
C PRO A 952 -4.73 -66.60 -22.13
N THR A 953 -3.85 -66.30 -23.10
CA THR A 953 -2.98 -67.32 -23.69
C THR A 953 -1.95 -67.74 -22.64
N SER A 954 -2.33 -68.61 -21.71
CA SER A 954 -1.37 -69.41 -20.98
C SER A 954 -0.63 -70.27 -21.99
N ALA A 955 0.69 -70.44 -21.80
CA ALA A 955 1.44 -71.43 -22.55
C ALA A 955 0.72 -72.79 -22.41
N ASN A 956 0.61 -73.55 -23.50
CA ASN A 956 0.06 -74.88 -23.39
C ASN A 956 0.91 -75.69 -22.40
N VAL A 957 0.23 -76.43 -21.54
CA VAL A 957 0.82 -77.38 -20.60
C VAL A 957 0.62 -78.80 -21.12
N SER A 958 1.27 -79.75 -20.47
CA SER A 958 1.18 -81.17 -20.76
C SER A 958 0.50 -81.89 -19.61
N VAL A 959 -0.41 -82.81 -19.95
CA VAL A 959 -1.09 -83.67 -18.97
C VAL A 959 -0.63 -85.10 -19.19
N ALA A 960 0.19 -85.60 -18.29
CA ALA A 960 0.73 -86.94 -18.26
C ALA A 960 0.26 -87.72 -17.03
N GLY A 961 0.35 -89.04 -17.15
CA GLY A 961 -0.12 -89.93 -16.12
C GLY A 961 -0.04 -91.39 -16.55
N ARG A 962 -0.73 -92.25 -15.81
CA ARG A 962 -0.67 -93.70 -16.01
C ARG A 962 -2.04 -94.37 -15.94
N VAL A 963 -2.33 -95.20 -16.93
CA VAL A 963 -3.51 -96.06 -16.96
C VAL A 963 -3.13 -97.44 -16.43
N MET A 964 -3.86 -97.91 -15.41
CA MET A 964 -3.54 -99.07 -14.59
C MET A 964 -4.73 -100.03 -14.50
N SER A 965 -4.44 -101.33 -14.32
CA SER A 965 -5.45 -102.35 -14.00
C SER A 965 -4.78 -103.42 -13.13
N ASN A 966 -5.32 -103.67 -11.93
CA ASN A 966 -4.81 -104.65 -10.97
C ASN A 966 -3.28 -104.55 -10.73
N GLY A 967 -2.78 -103.31 -10.59
CA GLY A 967 -1.36 -103.02 -10.33
C GLY A 967 -0.43 -103.13 -11.56
N ARG A 968 -0.95 -103.41 -12.77
CA ARG A 968 -0.17 -103.45 -14.01
C ARG A 968 -0.60 -102.32 -14.97
N GLY A 969 0.37 -101.80 -15.72
CA GLY A 969 0.11 -100.78 -16.74
C GLY A 969 -0.74 -101.31 -17.90
N VAL A 970 -1.73 -100.54 -18.33
CA VAL A 970 -2.60 -100.88 -19.45
C VAL A 970 -2.09 -100.22 -20.73
N ALA A 971 -1.61 -101.03 -21.67
CA ALA A 971 -1.11 -100.57 -22.96
C ALA A 971 -2.23 -100.22 -23.94
N PHE A 972 -1.97 -99.26 -24.83
CA PHE A 972 -2.84 -98.89 -25.94
C PHE A 972 -4.24 -98.39 -25.53
N ALA A 973 -4.40 -97.88 -24.32
CA ALA A 973 -5.60 -97.17 -23.91
C ALA A 973 -5.55 -95.74 -24.46
N THR A 974 -6.63 -95.27 -25.08
CA THR A 974 -6.73 -93.89 -25.55
C THR A 974 -7.25 -93.01 -24.42
N VAL A 975 -6.43 -92.06 -23.98
CA VAL A 975 -6.81 -91.03 -23.00
C VAL A 975 -7.14 -89.76 -23.74
N ALA A 976 -8.27 -89.14 -23.41
CA ALA A 976 -8.78 -87.96 -24.08
C ALA A 976 -9.13 -86.88 -23.05
N ALA A 977 -8.67 -85.66 -23.29
CA ALA A 977 -8.98 -84.46 -22.53
C ALA A 977 -9.91 -83.57 -23.35
N THR A 978 -11.09 -83.25 -22.83
CA THR A 978 -12.07 -82.37 -23.49
C THR A 978 -12.25 -81.09 -22.70
N ASP A 979 -12.12 -79.94 -23.36
CA ASP A 979 -12.34 -78.61 -22.76
C ASP A 979 -13.85 -78.24 -22.69
N PRO A 980 -14.21 -77.13 -22.03
CA PRO A 980 -15.61 -76.69 -21.91
C PRO A 980 -16.29 -76.38 -23.25
N ASP A 981 -15.51 -76.09 -24.30
CA ASP A 981 -15.98 -75.83 -25.66
C ASP A 981 -16.16 -77.12 -26.48
N GLY A 982 -15.85 -78.28 -25.91
CA GLY A 982 -16.03 -79.60 -26.52
C GLY A 982 -14.88 -80.08 -27.41
N THR A 983 -13.79 -79.32 -27.50
CA THR A 983 -12.60 -79.72 -28.27
C THR A 983 -11.81 -80.77 -27.50
N THR A 984 -11.45 -81.87 -28.18
CA THR A 984 -10.83 -83.03 -27.53
C THR A 984 -9.41 -83.28 -28.01
N ARG A 985 -8.48 -83.46 -27.07
CA ARG A 985 -7.07 -83.82 -27.31
C ARG A 985 -6.81 -85.21 -26.78
N THR A 986 -6.07 -86.04 -27.52
CA THR A 986 -5.91 -87.47 -27.17
C THR A 986 -4.47 -87.93 -27.16
N ALA A 987 -4.13 -88.82 -26.24
CA ALA A 987 -2.89 -89.58 -26.20
C ALA A 987 -3.18 -91.07 -26.05
N VAL A 988 -2.22 -91.92 -26.42
CA VAL A 988 -2.33 -93.37 -26.26
C VAL A 988 -1.29 -93.83 -25.24
N SER A 989 -1.70 -94.67 -24.29
CA SER A 989 -0.78 -95.21 -23.30
C SER A 989 0.23 -96.19 -23.90
N ASN A 990 1.48 -96.14 -23.44
CA ASN A 990 2.53 -97.05 -23.85
C ASN A 990 2.40 -98.44 -23.17
N HIS A 991 3.31 -99.37 -23.48
CA HIS A 991 3.32 -100.73 -22.93
C HIS A 991 3.34 -100.83 -21.40
N LEU A 992 3.78 -99.77 -20.70
CA LEU A 992 3.81 -99.68 -19.24
C LEU A 992 2.64 -98.85 -18.68
N GLY A 993 1.71 -98.41 -19.52
CA GLY A 993 0.52 -97.65 -19.12
C GLY A 993 0.67 -96.13 -19.10
N TYR A 994 1.84 -95.57 -19.40
CA TYR A 994 2.05 -94.12 -19.35
C TYR A 994 1.49 -93.42 -20.59
N PHE A 995 0.84 -92.27 -20.39
CA PHE A 995 0.37 -91.39 -21.45
C PHE A 995 0.82 -89.94 -21.18
N ARG A 996 0.89 -89.13 -22.23
CA ARG A 996 1.10 -87.68 -22.15
C ARG A 996 0.34 -86.99 -23.28
N ILE A 997 -0.53 -86.06 -22.92
CA ILE A 997 -1.24 -85.17 -23.84
C ILE A 997 -0.47 -83.85 -23.83
N GLU A 998 0.15 -83.53 -24.95
CA GLU A 998 0.84 -82.26 -25.16
C GLU A 998 -0.16 -81.19 -25.63
N ASP A 999 0.26 -79.94 -25.58
CA ASP A 999 -0.49 -78.80 -26.10
C ASP A 999 -1.88 -78.60 -25.44
N VAL A 1000 -2.03 -78.83 -24.13
CA VAL A 1000 -3.27 -78.56 -23.38
C VAL A 1000 -3.30 -77.10 -22.93
N PRO A 1001 -4.22 -76.24 -23.39
CA PRO A 1001 -4.30 -74.85 -22.93
C PRO A 1001 -4.44 -74.75 -21.40
N ALA A 1002 -3.63 -73.89 -20.77
CA ALA A 1002 -3.69 -73.69 -19.32
C ALA A 1002 -4.72 -72.62 -18.91
N GLY A 1003 -5.32 -72.80 -17.74
CA GLY A 1003 -6.34 -71.92 -17.15
C GLY A 1003 -7.78 -72.44 -17.25
N GLU A 1004 -7.99 -73.65 -17.80
CA GLU A 1004 -9.32 -74.23 -18.06
C GLU A 1004 -9.56 -75.56 -17.32
N ASN A 1005 -10.83 -75.94 -17.16
CA ASN A 1005 -11.23 -77.25 -16.64
C ASN A 1005 -11.37 -78.28 -17.78
N TYR A 1006 -10.73 -79.43 -17.65
CA TYR A 1006 -10.78 -80.52 -18.63
C TYR A 1006 -11.46 -81.75 -18.05
N VAL A 1007 -12.35 -82.37 -18.83
CA VAL A 1007 -12.88 -83.70 -18.54
C VAL A 1007 -11.99 -84.73 -19.25
N ILE A 1008 -11.32 -85.56 -18.47
CA ILE A 1008 -10.45 -86.64 -18.96
C ILE A 1008 -11.20 -87.96 -18.93
N PHE A 1009 -11.22 -88.67 -20.06
CA PHE A 1009 -11.75 -90.02 -20.15
C PHE A 1009 -10.76 -91.00 -20.79
N VAL A 1010 -10.79 -92.24 -20.34
CA VAL A 1010 -9.94 -93.32 -20.87
C VAL A 1010 -10.80 -94.35 -21.59
N ARG A 1011 -10.48 -94.62 -22.86
CA ARG A 1011 -11.14 -95.63 -23.68
C ARG A 1011 -10.20 -96.80 -23.94
N HIS A 1012 -10.68 -98.00 -23.62
CA HIS A 1012 -9.99 -99.24 -23.93
C HIS A 1012 -11.01 -100.31 -24.36
N LYS A 1013 -10.63 -101.23 -25.25
CA LYS A 1013 -11.57 -102.19 -25.88
C LYS A 1013 -12.23 -103.17 -24.90
N ARG A 1014 -11.61 -103.40 -23.73
CA ARG A 1014 -12.03 -104.44 -22.76
C ARG A 1014 -12.14 -103.96 -21.32
N LEU A 1015 -11.69 -102.74 -21.02
CA LEU A 1015 -11.62 -102.20 -19.65
C LEU A 1015 -12.37 -100.86 -19.62
N GLN A 1016 -13.05 -100.58 -18.52
CA GLN A 1016 -13.75 -99.33 -18.27
C GLN A 1016 -13.05 -98.52 -17.18
N PHE A 1017 -13.16 -97.21 -17.26
CA PHE A 1017 -12.51 -96.26 -16.37
C PHE A 1017 -13.46 -95.09 -16.11
N ALA A 1018 -13.50 -94.60 -14.87
CA ALA A 1018 -14.20 -93.37 -14.54
C ALA A 1018 -13.53 -92.15 -15.20
N SER A 1019 -14.34 -91.21 -15.70
CA SER A 1019 -13.85 -89.90 -16.13
C SER A 1019 -13.47 -89.04 -14.94
N ARG A 1020 -12.47 -88.16 -15.11
CA ARG A 1020 -12.02 -87.21 -14.06
C ARG A 1020 -12.00 -85.80 -14.60
N VAL A 1021 -12.39 -84.83 -13.78
CA VAL A 1021 -12.23 -83.40 -14.10
C VAL A 1021 -10.95 -82.90 -13.47
N ILE A 1022 -10.13 -82.19 -14.24
CA ILE A 1022 -8.89 -81.56 -13.76
C ILE A 1022 -8.90 -80.08 -14.15
N PHE A 1023 -8.27 -79.25 -13.32
CA PHE A 1023 -8.00 -77.85 -13.66
C PHE A 1023 -6.52 -77.72 -14.02
N ALA A 1024 -6.23 -77.41 -15.28
CA ALA A 1024 -4.86 -77.42 -15.79
C ALA A 1024 -4.27 -76.01 -15.77
N THR A 1025 -3.39 -75.70 -14.81
CA THR A 1025 -2.70 -74.40 -14.72
C THR A 1025 -1.19 -74.49 -14.98
N GLU A 1026 -0.61 -75.68 -14.85
CA GLU A 1026 0.80 -76.02 -15.11
C GLU A 1026 0.88 -77.48 -15.63
N ASP A 1027 2.08 -77.96 -15.97
CA ASP A 1027 2.28 -79.37 -16.37
C ASP A 1027 1.86 -80.33 -15.24
N ILE A 1028 1.03 -81.33 -15.56
CA ILE A 1028 0.55 -82.36 -14.63
C ILE A 1028 1.17 -83.68 -15.03
N PHE A 1029 1.89 -84.38 -14.14
CA PHE A 1029 2.63 -85.60 -14.51
C PHE A 1029 2.11 -86.92 -13.89
N ASP A 1030 1.30 -86.86 -12.84
CA ASP A 1030 0.97 -88.04 -12.00
C ASP A 1030 -0.52 -88.45 -12.05
N LEU A 1031 -1.20 -88.21 -13.17
CA LEU A 1031 -2.63 -88.52 -13.28
C LEU A 1031 -2.86 -90.04 -13.41
N GLN A 1032 -3.34 -90.70 -12.36
CA GLN A 1032 -3.62 -92.14 -12.39
C GLN A 1032 -5.09 -92.45 -12.71
N PHE A 1033 -5.32 -93.42 -13.62
CA PHE A 1033 -6.61 -94.03 -13.90
C PHE A 1033 -6.55 -95.53 -13.68
N ASP A 1034 -7.30 -96.02 -12.70
CA ASP A 1034 -7.44 -97.46 -12.44
C ASP A 1034 -8.69 -97.99 -13.12
N ALA A 1035 -8.55 -99.12 -13.81
CA ALA A 1035 -9.68 -99.79 -14.44
C ALA A 1035 -10.68 -100.21 -13.36
N GLU A 1036 -11.96 -99.90 -13.59
CA GLU A 1036 -13.04 -100.41 -12.77
C GLU A 1036 -13.08 -101.93 -12.91
N SER A 1037 -13.20 -102.64 -11.78
CA SER A 1037 -13.27 -104.11 -11.78
C SER A 1037 -14.57 -104.55 -12.45
N ASN A 1038 -14.54 -104.83 -13.75
CA ASN A 1038 -15.62 -105.54 -14.41
C ASN A 1038 -15.22 -107.00 -14.60
N ASP A 1039 -15.69 -107.84 -13.68
CA ASP A 1039 -16.04 -109.23 -13.99
C ASP A 1039 -16.91 -109.20 -15.25
N LYS A 1040 -16.47 -109.95 -16.26
CA LYS A 1040 -17.38 -110.61 -17.18
C LYS A 1040 -17.43 -112.07 -16.82
#